data_AF-A0A0Q8Z8P0-F1
#
_entry.id   AF-A0A0Q8Z8P0-F1
#
_cell.length_a   1.000
_cell.length_b   1.000
_cell.length_c   1.000
_cell.angle_alpha   90.00
_cell.angle_beta   90.00
_cell.angle_gamma   90.00
#
_symmetry.space_group_name_H-M   'P 1'
#
loop_
_entity.id
_entity.type
_entity.pdbx_description
1 polymer ?
#
loop_
_entity_poly.entity_id
_entity_poly.type
_entity_poly.pdbx_seq_one_letter_code
_entity_poly.pdbx_strand_id
1 'polypeptide(L)'
;MPGQLAAASPAEADSAPLTEAQQALAEAEKSGQRVEVTGERTDRTTTFANPDGFTLTLEQSVVPVRVSKPGGGWQKPDATLEKRSDGSVGPKAAAVSIAFSAGGEKEPLARIAGEGTSLELQWPGKLPAPRLDGAKAVYDDVLPDVDLQVTATPESFQPVFVVKTPEAAGSEELKKLTFGLKAQGLDVRKGAAGNLAAVDGSGRTVFRAPPARMWDSAGEGSGQTGAAGKTTTQLMRAQPLAEETTELSDPSDPSELAPSGSGLEPGQGDKIAKMDVAVTKDSLSVVPDATMLSRTKASAFPLFIDPTVTWGGSERTLLRSDGYESYGWSNGDDGQGKGAGKCGSWQGYYCGPGYVQKLYYEFSPASLKGKKVLDATFRVTEPWAFQCDPRWVDLVRTNNISSATTWSSRPAELDLMVDVNVSAGRGSLCSPDAPDAPIEFNDNPSETNENLTSTVANFAAGRFARLTLEIKAHDESDPSAWKRFKNDAVLAVKYVAVPALPTEVGLVTGTGTGTGYACSTNAAEPLVVSSPNPQVQGRPRTAPGGSVGASLRMRWRTEKATGTTWEVAHTDVDGPTSGYVGNLVKQTRALPTLKEGVLYRLKALTLSFYEGGSNRQNTGYTTPCYFKVDAFGPKEPQVAISSPYAVCLTDDCLPKGGPGQTATFTFKAAEGDTNVVGYEYSLNSGATWVKAKKVCAPWLTESQCAVLPEQSPTFIGWRGTFTPDEGGTYRLTARARDNVGSGRPGTSSVVAFKVDDGSSPVGQWHFAEPDGVAVDSTAADGTTGHSASLSGGAVRDDRGRRGVLTRDAKDQPLEAPVTDRGLSLNGTTAYAATTNTVLDTARSYTVSAWVRVDVGASGTMTVLSQAPESGNPFAGKYSPFGLSYDGASNTWSMSVLADDGGLHKAAAQRATPRGVWTHVAGVHDAENKKVSLYLNGTLQATVDAGTAWKATGPLQIGRGLWAGAYTDYLHGSADEVSVWQSALTGSQISKDAQLWTSDAHAGVELVADWSADRGVGDVIADTTSGYARSLALVGGASLDGESIVLDGVDDAATTAGPVVDDTGSFTVTVLVSLDSTKLLSKEVGYTAQVLGQRTADGSAWGFWYEMTDKVTVFDQEAGEEKTVPQGFWRFGRLNADGKFSAVASENNALLDGMVRMTGVVNAQDGTIGLYLGAVSNGDRQAFTAKIGTGDFAVGKGFSGNAWKHYLPGRVAEVRLWAGAMAGSEQVEETVGD
;
A
#
# COMPACT_ATOMS: atom_id res chain seq x y z
N MET A 1 -26.45 -22.51 65.68
CA MET A 1 -26.20 -23.20 64.41
C MET A 1 -26.20 -22.16 63.30
N PRO A 2 -25.05 -21.88 62.65
CA PRO A 2 -25.03 -21.04 61.46
C PRO A 2 -25.33 -21.89 60.22
N GLY A 3 -26.33 -21.50 59.44
CA GLY A 3 -26.64 -22.06 58.14
C GLY A 3 -25.66 -21.56 57.10
N GLN A 4 -25.07 -22.49 56.38
CA GLN A 4 -24.11 -22.32 55.30
C GLN A 4 -24.84 -21.79 54.06
N LEU A 5 -24.61 -20.52 53.70
CA LEU A 5 -25.01 -19.97 52.40
C LEU A 5 -23.89 -20.26 51.40
N ALA A 6 -24.22 -21.07 50.40
CA ALA A 6 -23.34 -21.51 49.33
C ALA A 6 -22.79 -20.32 48.54
N ALA A 7 -21.47 -20.31 48.34
CA ALA A 7 -20.81 -19.43 47.40
C ALA A 7 -21.31 -19.76 45.98
N ALA A 8 -21.85 -18.76 45.29
CA ALA A 8 -22.12 -18.85 43.86
C ALA A 8 -20.79 -19.08 43.13
N SER A 9 -20.72 -20.12 42.30
CA SER A 9 -19.58 -20.36 41.43
C SER A 9 -19.40 -19.17 40.49
N PRO A 10 -18.17 -18.70 40.23
CA PRO A 10 -17.92 -17.69 39.22
C PRO A 10 -18.41 -18.24 37.88
N ALA A 11 -19.25 -17.47 37.19
CA ALA A 11 -19.64 -17.77 35.81
C ALA A 11 -18.35 -17.90 34.97
N GLU A 12 -18.18 -19.04 34.31
CA GLU A 12 -17.18 -19.19 33.25
C GLU A 12 -17.40 -18.06 32.24
N ALA A 13 -16.35 -17.27 32.02
CA ALA A 13 -16.36 -16.26 30.98
C ALA A 13 -16.52 -16.97 29.64
N ASP A 14 -17.58 -16.66 28.89
CA ASP A 14 -17.77 -17.15 27.53
C ASP A 14 -16.50 -16.90 26.71
N SER A 15 -15.90 -17.98 26.21
CA SER A 15 -14.76 -17.91 25.30
C SER A 15 -15.23 -17.24 24.01
N ALA A 16 -14.60 -16.13 23.63
CA ALA A 16 -14.84 -15.47 22.36
C ALA A 16 -14.75 -16.49 21.19
N PRO A 17 -15.61 -16.39 20.16
CA PRO A 17 -15.60 -17.34 19.05
C PRO A 17 -14.25 -17.32 18.33
N LEU A 18 -13.73 -18.52 18.05
CA LEU A 18 -12.49 -18.71 17.30
C LEU A 18 -12.66 -18.21 15.86
N THR A 19 -11.64 -17.55 15.34
CA THR A 19 -11.52 -17.24 13.89
C THR A 19 -11.47 -18.54 13.07
N GLU A 20 -11.82 -18.48 11.78
CA GLU A 20 -11.76 -19.64 10.87
C GLU A 20 -10.41 -20.35 10.91
N ALA A 21 -9.32 -19.59 10.87
CA ALA A 21 -7.96 -20.13 10.95
C ALA A 21 -7.66 -20.85 12.27
N GLN A 22 -8.20 -20.37 13.39
CA GLN A 22 -8.06 -21.05 14.68
C GLN A 22 -8.87 -22.34 14.73
N GLN A 23 -10.04 -22.37 14.09
CA GLN A 23 -10.83 -23.60 13.93
C GLN A 23 -10.07 -24.61 13.05
N ALA A 24 -9.44 -24.14 11.97
CA ALA A 24 -8.60 -24.97 11.10
C ALA A 24 -7.36 -25.53 11.84
N LEU A 25 -6.67 -24.72 12.66
CA LEU A 25 -5.56 -25.18 13.51
C LEU A 25 -5.97 -26.26 14.51
N ALA A 26 -7.11 -26.07 15.18
CA ALA A 26 -7.64 -27.06 16.11
C ALA A 26 -8.02 -28.38 15.41
N GLU A 27 -8.61 -28.32 14.21
CA GLU A 27 -8.94 -29.52 13.44
C GLU A 27 -7.70 -30.19 12.84
N ALA A 28 -6.69 -29.42 12.43
CA ALA A 28 -5.42 -29.96 11.93
C ALA A 28 -4.67 -30.72 13.02
N GLU A 29 -4.60 -30.14 14.23
CA GLU A 29 -4.02 -30.80 15.41
C GLU A 29 -4.77 -32.11 15.74
N LYS A 30 -6.10 -32.09 15.71
CA LYS A 30 -6.94 -33.25 16.03
C LYS A 30 -6.85 -34.36 14.97
N SER A 31 -6.81 -34.00 13.69
CA SER A 31 -6.80 -34.94 12.57
C SER A 31 -5.40 -35.47 12.25
N GLY A 32 -4.35 -34.75 12.64
CA GLY A 32 -2.97 -35.02 12.23
C GLY A 32 -2.70 -34.67 10.76
N GLN A 33 -3.63 -33.98 10.09
CA GLN A 33 -3.54 -33.61 8.68
C GLN A 33 -3.63 -32.09 8.53
N ARG A 34 -3.07 -31.56 7.44
CA ARG A 34 -3.21 -30.13 7.12
C ARG A 34 -4.68 -29.81 6.81
N VAL A 35 -5.19 -28.69 7.32
CA VAL A 35 -6.56 -28.20 7.05
C VAL A 35 -6.48 -26.85 6.36
N GLU A 36 -7.16 -26.68 5.23
CA GLU A 36 -7.18 -25.41 4.50
C GLU A 36 -7.95 -24.33 5.28
N VAL A 37 -7.40 -23.12 5.34
CA VAL A 37 -8.09 -21.91 5.80
C VAL A 37 -8.74 -21.26 4.59
N THR A 38 -10.00 -21.63 4.31
CA THR A 38 -10.67 -21.30 3.05
C THR A 38 -10.95 -19.81 2.88
N GLY A 39 -11.14 -19.05 3.95
CA GLY A 39 -11.30 -17.59 3.92
C GLY A 39 -10.06 -16.81 3.45
N GLU A 40 -8.89 -17.46 3.41
CA GLU A 40 -7.60 -16.84 3.05
C GLU A 40 -7.13 -17.22 1.65
N ARG A 41 -8.00 -17.86 0.86
CA ARG A 41 -7.64 -18.33 -0.48
C ARG A 41 -7.75 -17.22 -1.51
N THR A 42 -6.80 -17.20 -2.44
CA THR A 42 -6.87 -16.39 -3.67
C THR A 42 -6.79 -17.30 -4.89
N ASP A 43 -6.76 -16.73 -6.10
CA ASP A 43 -6.49 -17.45 -7.34
C ASP A 43 -5.10 -18.10 -7.37
N ARG A 44 -4.12 -17.52 -6.64
CA ARG A 44 -2.71 -17.95 -6.59
C ARG A 44 -2.23 -18.43 -5.22
N THR A 45 -2.98 -18.24 -4.14
CA THR A 45 -2.54 -18.61 -2.78
C THR A 45 -3.49 -19.58 -2.08
N THR A 46 -2.90 -20.46 -1.26
CA THR A 46 -3.61 -21.35 -0.34
C THR A 46 -2.94 -21.32 1.01
N THR A 47 -3.72 -21.15 2.08
CA THR A 47 -3.20 -21.20 3.46
C THR A 47 -3.67 -22.48 4.12
N PHE A 48 -2.74 -23.24 4.69
CA PHE A 48 -3.02 -24.45 5.44
C PHE A 48 -2.67 -24.27 6.91
N ALA A 49 -3.55 -24.70 7.79
CA ALA A 49 -3.24 -24.98 9.18
C ALA A 49 -2.48 -26.31 9.29
N ASN A 50 -1.33 -26.29 9.96
CA ASN A 50 -0.48 -27.46 10.07
C ASN A 50 -0.89 -28.37 11.25
N PRO A 51 -0.58 -29.68 11.20
CA PRO A 51 -0.90 -30.63 12.26
C PRO A 51 -0.29 -30.31 13.63
N ASP A 52 0.64 -29.36 13.70
CA ASP A 52 1.19 -28.92 14.99
C ASP A 52 0.22 -28.06 15.79
N GLY A 53 -0.85 -27.51 15.19
CA GLY A 53 -1.84 -26.65 15.85
C GLY A 53 -1.37 -25.22 16.10
N PHE A 54 -0.18 -24.83 15.63
CA PHE A 54 0.41 -23.50 15.86
C PHE A 54 0.82 -22.76 14.60
N THR A 55 1.24 -23.47 13.57
CA THR A 55 1.83 -22.87 12.38
C THR A 55 0.90 -22.97 11.20
N LEU A 56 1.03 -22.00 10.30
CA LEU A 56 0.35 -21.99 9.02
C LEU A 56 1.39 -22.18 7.92
N THR A 57 0.99 -22.75 6.79
CA THR A 57 1.78 -22.79 5.56
C THR A 57 1.03 -22.04 4.48
N LEU A 58 1.64 -20.98 3.95
CA LEU A 58 1.18 -20.29 2.75
C LEU A 58 1.83 -20.95 1.53
N GLU A 59 1.04 -21.46 0.60
CA GLU A 59 1.49 -21.88 -0.72
C GLU A 59 1.14 -20.80 -1.74
N GLN A 60 2.15 -20.14 -2.31
CA GLN A 60 2.00 -19.10 -3.34
C GLN A 60 2.45 -19.65 -4.69
N SER A 61 1.55 -19.68 -5.67
CA SER A 61 1.84 -20.16 -7.03
C SER A 61 2.10 -19.00 -7.99
N VAL A 62 2.99 -19.22 -8.96
CA VAL A 62 3.28 -18.27 -10.05
C VAL A 62 2.21 -18.26 -11.15
N VAL A 63 1.27 -19.21 -11.12
CA VAL A 63 0.13 -19.33 -12.04
C VAL A 63 -1.18 -19.43 -11.24
N PRO A 64 -2.33 -18.99 -11.78
CA PRO A 64 -3.62 -19.25 -11.15
C PRO A 64 -3.86 -20.75 -11.01
N VAL A 65 -4.07 -21.24 -9.78
CA VAL A 65 -4.43 -22.64 -9.49
C VAL A 65 -5.95 -22.84 -9.39
N ARG A 66 -6.69 -21.74 -9.30
CA ARG A 66 -8.14 -21.67 -9.21
C ARG A 66 -8.64 -20.32 -9.71
N VAL A 67 -9.88 -20.27 -10.14
CA VAL A 67 -10.53 -19.03 -10.60
C VAL A 67 -11.96 -18.94 -10.06
N SER A 68 -12.49 -17.73 -9.97
CA SER A 68 -13.84 -17.51 -9.45
C SER A 68 -14.91 -18.11 -10.37
N LYS A 69 -15.99 -18.64 -9.77
CA LYS A 69 -17.16 -19.16 -10.50
C LYS A 69 -18.27 -18.11 -10.54
N PRO A 70 -19.01 -17.97 -11.65
CA PRO A 70 -20.23 -17.17 -11.68
C PRO A 70 -21.21 -17.64 -10.59
N GLY A 71 -21.64 -16.72 -9.72
CA GLY A 71 -22.51 -17.03 -8.58
C GLY A 71 -21.78 -17.44 -7.29
N GLY A 72 -20.45 -17.34 -7.26
CA GLY A 72 -19.62 -17.56 -6.06
C GLY A 72 -18.92 -18.92 -6.03
N GLY A 73 -17.82 -18.98 -5.28
CA GLY A 73 -16.97 -20.16 -5.16
C GLY A 73 -15.84 -20.23 -6.19
N TRP A 74 -15.12 -21.34 -6.18
CA TRP A 74 -13.88 -21.54 -6.97
C TRP A 74 -14.00 -22.75 -7.90
N GLN A 75 -13.34 -22.69 -9.05
CA GLN A 75 -13.21 -23.79 -10.02
C GLN A 75 -11.78 -23.88 -10.56
N LYS A 76 -11.44 -25.01 -11.20
CA LYS A 76 -10.13 -25.19 -11.86
C LYS A 76 -10.05 -24.26 -13.07
N PRO A 77 -8.90 -23.62 -13.34
CA PRO A 77 -8.73 -22.86 -14.57
C PRO A 77 -8.88 -23.76 -15.81
N ASP A 78 -9.58 -23.25 -16.82
CA ASP A 78 -9.86 -23.92 -18.09
C ASP A 78 -9.94 -22.85 -19.20
N ALA A 79 -8.87 -22.78 -20.00
CA ALA A 79 -8.75 -21.84 -21.10
C ALA A 79 -9.54 -22.24 -22.36
N THR A 80 -10.19 -23.42 -22.37
CA THR A 80 -11.01 -23.87 -23.50
C THR A 80 -12.10 -22.85 -23.79
N LEU A 81 -12.22 -22.41 -25.04
CA LEU A 81 -13.17 -21.40 -25.45
C LEU A 81 -14.57 -21.99 -25.64
N GLU A 82 -15.57 -21.21 -25.23
CA GLU A 82 -16.98 -21.48 -25.50
C GLU A 82 -17.70 -20.20 -25.95
N LYS A 83 -18.82 -20.39 -26.64
CA LYS A 83 -19.76 -19.28 -26.92
C LYS A 83 -20.64 -19.07 -25.70
N ARG A 84 -20.70 -17.83 -25.22
CA ARG A 84 -21.50 -17.42 -24.06
C ARG A 84 -22.90 -16.99 -24.48
N SER A 85 -23.81 -16.90 -23.50
CA SER A 85 -25.20 -16.50 -23.71
C SER A 85 -25.37 -15.06 -24.19
N ASP A 86 -24.39 -14.18 -23.90
CA ASP A 86 -24.32 -12.81 -24.40
C ASP A 86 -23.81 -12.71 -25.85
N GLY A 87 -23.46 -13.84 -26.47
CA GLY A 87 -22.95 -13.92 -27.84
C GLY A 87 -21.43 -13.79 -27.95
N SER A 88 -20.71 -13.46 -26.87
CA SER A 88 -19.24 -13.43 -26.87
C SER A 88 -18.62 -14.83 -26.90
N VAL A 89 -17.34 -14.91 -27.26
CA VAL A 89 -16.51 -16.12 -27.09
C VAL A 89 -15.58 -15.88 -25.92
N GLY A 90 -15.31 -16.88 -25.08
CA GLY A 90 -14.21 -16.76 -24.13
C GLY A 90 -13.95 -18.04 -23.35
N PRO A 91 -12.91 -18.05 -22.49
CA PRO A 91 -12.55 -19.23 -21.73
C PRO A 91 -13.66 -19.63 -20.77
N LYS A 92 -13.80 -20.94 -20.55
CA LYS A 92 -14.71 -21.53 -19.56
C LYS A 92 -14.39 -21.05 -18.14
N ALA A 93 -13.11 -20.90 -17.82
CA ALA A 93 -12.66 -20.49 -16.49
C ALA A 93 -11.27 -19.81 -16.56
N ALA A 94 -11.23 -18.48 -16.36
CA ALA A 94 -10.02 -17.67 -16.31
C ALA A 94 -10.00 -16.78 -15.06
N ALA A 95 -8.80 -16.41 -14.60
CA ALA A 95 -8.57 -15.56 -13.42
C ALA A 95 -9.03 -14.12 -13.65
N VAL A 96 -9.07 -13.71 -14.92
CA VAL A 96 -9.52 -12.40 -15.39
C VAL A 96 -10.64 -12.59 -16.39
N SER A 97 -11.51 -11.60 -16.51
CA SER A 97 -12.63 -11.66 -17.44
C SER A 97 -12.12 -11.43 -18.85
N ILE A 98 -12.15 -12.49 -19.70
CA ILE A 98 -11.72 -12.46 -21.09
C ILE A 98 -12.91 -12.71 -22.00
N ALA A 99 -13.11 -11.83 -22.99
CA ALA A 99 -14.12 -11.99 -24.02
C ALA A 99 -13.53 -11.64 -25.39
N PHE A 100 -13.84 -12.45 -26.39
CA PHE A 100 -13.49 -12.29 -27.80
C PHE A 100 -14.76 -12.09 -28.62
N SER A 101 -14.62 -11.42 -29.77
CA SER A 101 -15.71 -11.23 -30.73
C SER A 101 -16.26 -12.56 -31.24
N ALA A 102 -17.57 -12.61 -31.53
CA ALA A 102 -18.14 -13.70 -32.34
C ALA A 102 -18.18 -13.36 -33.85
N GLY A 103 -17.50 -12.29 -34.26
CA GLY A 103 -17.55 -11.72 -35.60
C GLY A 103 -18.51 -10.54 -35.72
N GLY A 104 -18.47 -9.83 -36.85
CA GLY A 104 -19.32 -8.66 -37.13
C GLY A 104 -18.56 -7.34 -37.15
N GLU A 105 -19.29 -6.22 -37.07
CA GLU A 105 -18.76 -4.85 -37.29
C GLU A 105 -18.71 -3.98 -36.02
N LYS A 106 -19.37 -4.38 -34.93
CA LYS A 106 -19.60 -3.49 -33.76
C LYS A 106 -18.92 -3.93 -32.47
N GLU A 107 -18.59 -5.21 -32.35
CA GLU A 107 -18.02 -5.75 -31.11
C GLU A 107 -16.50 -5.63 -31.10
N PRO A 108 -15.87 -5.37 -29.93
CA PRO A 108 -14.41 -5.38 -29.82
C PRO A 108 -13.85 -6.76 -30.18
N LEU A 109 -12.64 -6.79 -30.74
CA LEU A 109 -11.92 -8.04 -31.03
C LEU A 109 -11.69 -8.83 -29.75
N ALA A 110 -11.19 -8.13 -28.72
CA ALA A 110 -10.90 -8.70 -27.41
C ALA A 110 -11.14 -7.67 -26.31
N ARG A 111 -11.68 -8.13 -25.19
CA ARG A 111 -11.80 -7.40 -23.93
C ARG A 111 -11.19 -8.23 -22.83
N ILE A 112 -10.44 -7.56 -21.97
CA ILE A 112 -9.89 -8.16 -20.77
C ILE A 112 -10.07 -7.21 -19.58
N ALA A 113 -10.52 -7.75 -18.44
CA ALA A 113 -10.90 -6.95 -17.28
C ALA A 113 -10.64 -7.67 -15.95
N GLY A 114 -10.26 -6.90 -14.93
CA GLY A 114 -10.00 -7.37 -13.57
C GLY A 114 -9.88 -6.18 -12.60
N GLU A 115 -10.29 -6.39 -11.34
CA GLU A 115 -10.13 -5.39 -10.26
C GLU A 115 -10.65 -3.98 -10.63
N GLY A 116 -11.79 -3.92 -11.33
CA GLY A 116 -12.42 -2.66 -11.72
C GLY A 116 -11.75 -1.91 -12.90
N THR A 117 -10.69 -2.48 -13.47
CA THR A 117 -10.01 -1.95 -14.66
C THR A 117 -10.29 -2.81 -15.88
N SER A 118 -10.23 -2.22 -17.08
CA SER A 118 -10.39 -3.00 -18.32
C SER A 118 -9.66 -2.39 -19.52
N LEU A 119 -9.31 -3.27 -20.46
CA LEU A 119 -8.71 -2.93 -21.75
C LEU A 119 -9.48 -3.64 -22.87
N GLU A 120 -9.81 -2.90 -23.93
CA GLU A 120 -10.50 -3.40 -25.12
C GLU A 120 -9.69 -3.06 -26.37
N LEU A 121 -9.51 -4.07 -27.23
CA LEU A 121 -8.95 -3.93 -28.57
C LEU A 121 -10.06 -4.05 -29.61
N GLN A 122 -10.15 -3.07 -30.51
CA GLN A 122 -11.14 -3.03 -31.58
C GLN A 122 -10.49 -3.35 -32.92
N TRP A 123 -11.15 -4.21 -33.71
CA TRP A 123 -10.74 -4.47 -35.08
C TRP A 123 -11.29 -3.37 -36.01
N PRO A 124 -10.48 -2.80 -36.92
CA PRO A 124 -10.92 -1.69 -37.78
C PRO A 124 -11.92 -2.11 -38.89
N GLY A 125 -11.99 -3.40 -39.21
CA GLY A 125 -12.85 -3.94 -40.26
C GLY A 125 -13.99 -4.80 -39.73
N LYS A 126 -14.61 -5.57 -40.63
CA LYS A 126 -15.56 -6.61 -40.26
C LYS A 126 -14.80 -7.88 -39.88
N LEU A 127 -15.04 -8.41 -38.68
CA LEU A 127 -14.51 -9.71 -38.27
C LEU A 127 -15.38 -10.86 -38.83
N PRO A 128 -14.79 -11.92 -39.38
CA PRO A 128 -15.50 -13.16 -39.66
C PRO A 128 -15.91 -13.86 -38.36
N ALA A 129 -16.80 -14.85 -38.44
CA ALA A 129 -17.14 -15.66 -37.27
C ALA A 129 -15.97 -16.62 -36.96
N PRO A 130 -15.51 -16.71 -35.70
CA PRO A 130 -14.35 -17.54 -35.39
C PRO A 130 -14.69 -19.02 -35.36
N ARG A 131 -13.73 -19.84 -35.81
CA ARG A 131 -13.68 -21.28 -35.52
C ARG A 131 -12.96 -21.49 -34.19
N LEU A 132 -13.58 -22.24 -33.28
CA LEU A 132 -13.00 -22.56 -31.98
C LEU A 132 -12.24 -23.88 -32.03
N ASP A 133 -11.04 -23.89 -31.48
CA ASP A 133 -10.16 -25.07 -31.37
C ASP A 133 -9.45 -25.05 -30.02
N GLY A 134 -10.00 -25.77 -29.03
CA GLY A 134 -9.51 -25.72 -27.65
C GLY A 134 -9.53 -24.30 -27.09
N ALA A 135 -8.36 -23.75 -26.77
CA ALA A 135 -8.18 -22.38 -26.28
C ALA A 135 -8.04 -21.32 -27.41
N LYS A 136 -8.10 -21.73 -28.68
CA LYS A 136 -7.86 -20.88 -29.86
C LYS A 136 -9.18 -20.46 -30.52
N ALA A 137 -9.32 -19.18 -30.84
CA ALA A 137 -10.34 -18.64 -31.75
C ALA A 137 -9.65 -18.21 -33.05
N VAL A 138 -9.95 -18.89 -34.15
CA VAL A 138 -9.37 -18.62 -35.47
C VAL A 138 -10.37 -17.85 -36.32
N TYR A 139 -10.01 -16.64 -36.71
CA TYR A 139 -10.75 -15.77 -37.62
C TYR A 139 -10.11 -15.91 -39.00
N ASP A 140 -10.75 -16.68 -39.87
CA ASP A 140 -10.23 -17.00 -41.20
C ASP A 140 -10.31 -15.78 -42.15
N ASP A 141 -9.23 -15.49 -42.87
CA ASP A 141 -9.16 -14.44 -43.89
C ASP A 141 -9.62 -13.04 -43.40
N VAL A 142 -9.10 -12.61 -42.24
CA VAL A 142 -9.31 -11.23 -41.74
C VAL A 142 -8.71 -10.18 -42.68
N LEU A 143 -7.67 -10.57 -43.41
CA LEU A 143 -7.19 -9.96 -44.65
C LEU A 143 -7.01 -11.11 -45.66
N PRO A 144 -6.96 -10.84 -46.98
CA PRO A 144 -6.75 -11.90 -47.97
C PRO A 144 -5.50 -12.74 -47.65
N ASP A 145 -5.65 -14.06 -47.50
CA ASP A 145 -4.61 -15.02 -47.13
C ASP A 145 -3.92 -14.75 -45.77
N VAL A 146 -4.60 -14.05 -44.85
CA VAL A 146 -4.13 -13.80 -43.48
C VAL A 146 -5.22 -14.19 -42.48
N ASP A 147 -4.92 -15.15 -41.62
CA ASP A 147 -5.79 -15.50 -40.49
C ASP A 147 -5.39 -14.73 -39.23
N LEU A 148 -6.34 -14.49 -38.34
CA LEU A 148 -6.06 -14.02 -36.98
C LEU A 148 -6.40 -15.14 -36.00
N GLN A 149 -5.41 -15.64 -35.28
CA GLN A 149 -5.58 -16.60 -34.20
C GLN A 149 -5.49 -15.87 -32.86
N VAL A 150 -6.53 -15.96 -32.04
CA VAL A 150 -6.54 -15.45 -30.67
C VAL A 150 -6.57 -16.61 -29.70
N THR A 151 -5.48 -16.81 -28.94
CA THR A 151 -5.35 -17.93 -28.00
C THR A 151 -5.53 -17.43 -26.58
N ALA A 152 -6.50 -17.95 -25.83
CA ALA A 152 -6.67 -17.63 -24.42
C ALA A 152 -5.72 -18.44 -23.52
N THR A 153 -5.32 -17.84 -22.41
CA THR A 153 -4.75 -18.53 -21.26
C THR A 153 -5.63 -18.25 -20.04
N PRO A 154 -5.43 -18.94 -18.91
CA PRO A 154 -6.14 -18.62 -17.67
C PRO A 154 -5.93 -17.18 -17.17
N GLU A 155 -4.87 -16.51 -17.62
CA GLU A 155 -4.49 -15.18 -17.13
C GLU A 155 -4.43 -14.11 -18.22
N SER A 156 -4.51 -14.47 -19.51
CA SER A 156 -4.29 -13.55 -20.63
C SER A 156 -4.83 -14.09 -21.97
N PHE A 157 -4.53 -13.42 -23.08
CA PHE A 157 -4.72 -13.93 -24.43
C PHE A 157 -3.59 -13.44 -25.36
N GLN A 158 -3.32 -14.18 -26.43
CA GLN A 158 -2.30 -13.84 -27.41
C GLN A 158 -2.91 -13.80 -28.83
N PRO A 159 -2.95 -12.64 -29.48
CA PRO A 159 -3.31 -12.52 -30.89
C PRO A 159 -2.10 -12.76 -31.80
N VAL A 160 -2.22 -13.66 -32.78
CA VAL A 160 -1.19 -13.94 -33.78
C VAL A 160 -1.82 -13.89 -35.17
N PHE A 161 -1.25 -13.09 -36.07
CA PHE A 161 -1.61 -13.12 -37.48
C PHE A 161 -0.78 -14.16 -38.21
N VAL A 162 -1.45 -15.04 -38.95
CA VAL A 162 -0.85 -16.11 -39.75
C VAL A 162 -0.92 -15.70 -41.21
N VAL A 163 0.18 -15.17 -41.74
CA VAL A 163 0.31 -14.76 -43.14
C VAL A 163 0.69 -15.99 -43.96
N LYS A 164 -0.22 -16.48 -44.80
CA LYS A 164 -0.08 -17.80 -45.44
C LYS A 164 0.85 -17.78 -46.66
N THR A 165 0.94 -16.64 -47.35
CA THR A 165 1.57 -16.55 -48.67
C THR A 165 2.49 -15.32 -48.80
N PRO A 166 3.50 -15.38 -49.69
CA PRO A 166 4.31 -14.21 -50.04
C PRO A 166 3.49 -13.05 -50.60
N GLU A 167 2.41 -13.34 -51.35
CA GLU A 167 1.51 -12.33 -51.90
C GLU A 167 0.79 -11.56 -50.78
N ALA A 168 0.31 -12.28 -49.75
CA ALA A 168 -0.29 -11.66 -48.56
C ALA A 168 0.72 -10.76 -47.83
N ALA A 169 1.96 -11.22 -47.66
CA ALA A 169 3.03 -10.44 -47.02
C ALA A 169 3.34 -9.11 -47.74
N GLY A 170 2.98 -8.98 -49.02
CA GLY A 170 3.12 -7.75 -49.81
C GLY A 170 1.99 -6.72 -49.64
N SER A 171 0.94 -7.03 -48.87
CA SER A 171 -0.20 -6.12 -48.62
C SER A 171 0.21 -4.82 -47.94
N GLU A 172 -0.40 -3.69 -48.33
CA GLU A 172 -0.19 -2.40 -47.67
C GLU A 172 -0.74 -2.39 -46.24
N GLU A 173 -1.82 -3.13 -45.99
CA GLU A 173 -2.46 -3.29 -44.69
C GLU A 173 -1.55 -3.99 -43.66
N LEU A 174 -0.68 -4.89 -44.09
CA LEU A 174 0.28 -5.57 -43.19
C LEU A 174 1.49 -4.71 -42.81
N LYS A 175 1.77 -3.59 -43.50
CA LYS A 175 2.89 -2.71 -43.13
C LYS A 175 2.66 -1.99 -41.81
N LYS A 176 1.40 -1.82 -41.42
CA LYS A 176 0.99 -1.23 -40.14
C LYS A 176 -0.41 -1.69 -39.76
N LEU A 177 -0.48 -2.54 -38.74
CA LEU A 177 -1.74 -3.04 -38.19
C LEU A 177 -2.17 -2.12 -37.03
N THR A 178 -3.33 -1.49 -37.13
CA THR A 178 -3.86 -0.57 -36.11
C THR A 178 -5.16 -1.08 -35.51
N PHE A 179 -5.18 -1.23 -34.18
CA PHE A 179 -6.34 -1.55 -33.37
C PHE A 179 -6.88 -0.28 -32.71
N GLY A 180 -8.20 -0.16 -32.59
CA GLY A 180 -8.78 0.80 -31.65
C GLY A 180 -8.52 0.34 -30.21
N LEU A 181 -8.22 1.25 -29.30
CA LEU A 181 -7.93 0.97 -27.90
C LEU A 181 -8.95 1.69 -27.02
N LYS A 182 -9.55 0.98 -26.07
CA LYS A 182 -10.26 1.60 -24.96
C LYS A 182 -9.72 1.06 -23.66
N ALA A 183 -9.40 1.96 -22.73
CA ALA A 183 -8.88 1.63 -21.42
C ALA A 183 -9.75 2.31 -20.35
N GLN A 184 -10.20 1.56 -19.35
CA GLN A 184 -10.94 2.07 -18.20
C GLN A 184 -10.06 1.96 -16.96
N GLY A 185 -9.81 3.10 -16.31
CA GLY A 185 -8.96 3.17 -15.11
C GLY A 185 -7.49 2.91 -15.38
N LEU A 186 -7.06 2.94 -16.65
CA LEU A 186 -5.71 2.59 -17.08
C LEU A 186 -5.18 3.56 -18.13
N ASP A 187 -3.88 3.81 -18.09
CA ASP A 187 -3.10 4.48 -19.12
C ASP A 187 -2.07 3.50 -19.71
N VAL A 188 -2.12 3.28 -21.02
CA VAL A 188 -1.25 2.33 -21.73
C VAL A 188 -0.08 3.07 -22.33
N ARG A 189 1.13 2.57 -22.04
CA ARG A 189 2.40 3.24 -22.33
C ARG A 189 3.35 2.30 -23.03
N LYS A 190 4.26 2.89 -23.81
CA LYS A 190 5.38 2.22 -24.44
C LYS A 190 6.67 2.55 -23.70
N GLY A 191 7.43 1.54 -23.31
CA GLY A 191 8.79 1.66 -22.79
C GLY A 191 9.84 1.77 -23.90
N ALA A 192 11.05 2.20 -23.54
CA ALA A 192 12.14 2.43 -24.48
C ALA A 192 12.55 1.17 -25.27
N ALA A 193 12.38 -0.03 -24.69
CA ALA A 193 12.67 -1.31 -25.35
C ALA A 193 11.56 -1.79 -26.30
N GLY A 194 10.46 -1.04 -26.44
CA GLY A 194 9.29 -1.43 -27.24
C GLY A 194 8.27 -2.31 -26.49
N ASN A 195 8.51 -2.57 -25.20
CA ASN A 195 7.56 -3.17 -24.28
C ASN A 195 6.40 -2.21 -23.96
N LEU A 196 5.26 -2.73 -23.52
CA LEU A 196 4.12 -1.93 -23.08
C LEU A 196 3.85 -2.13 -21.58
N ALA A 197 3.32 -1.10 -20.93
CA ALA A 197 2.79 -1.17 -19.58
C ALA A 197 1.46 -0.43 -19.52
N ALA A 198 0.47 -0.99 -18.83
CA ALA A 198 -0.74 -0.26 -18.46
C ALA A 198 -0.70 0.02 -16.96
N VAL A 199 -0.85 1.28 -16.58
CA VAL A 199 -0.81 1.70 -15.18
C VAL A 199 -2.15 2.30 -14.76
N ASP A 200 -2.47 2.20 -13.47
CA ASP A 200 -3.63 2.88 -12.89
C ASP A 200 -3.33 4.36 -12.56
N GLY A 201 -4.32 5.07 -12.02
CA GLY A 201 -4.19 6.48 -11.68
C GLY A 201 -3.22 6.77 -10.53
N SER A 202 -2.75 5.77 -9.77
CA SER A 202 -1.66 5.94 -8.79
C SER A 202 -0.28 5.65 -9.38
N GLY A 203 -0.21 5.41 -10.69
CA GLY A 203 1.01 5.06 -11.41
C GLY A 203 1.48 3.63 -11.17
N ARG A 204 0.68 2.79 -10.50
CA ARG A 204 1.01 1.38 -10.28
C ARG A 204 0.78 0.60 -11.57
N THR A 205 1.76 -0.21 -11.95
CA THR A 205 1.64 -1.05 -13.14
C THR A 205 0.67 -2.20 -12.89
N VAL A 206 -0.37 -2.29 -13.70
CA VAL A 206 -1.39 -3.35 -13.64
C VAL A 206 -1.12 -4.42 -14.72
N PHE A 207 -0.65 -4.01 -15.91
CA PHE A 207 -0.33 -4.91 -17.02
C PHE A 207 1.01 -4.60 -17.66
N ARG A 208 1.69 -5.63 -18.16
CA ARG A 208 2.93 -5.53 -18.93
C ARG A 208 2.86 -6.42 -20.17
N ALA A 209 3.39 -5.92 -21.27
CA ALA A 209 3.57 -6.70 -22.50
C ALA A 209 5.02 -6.58 -23.00
N PRO A 210 5.64 -7.67 -23.47
CA PRO A 210 6.96 -7.63 -24.07
C PRO A 210 6.94 -6.98 -25.45
N PRO A 211 8.13 -6.68 -26.02
CA PRO A 211 8.22 -6.22 -27.40
C PRO A 211 7.59 -7.22 -28.37
N ALA A 212 6.75 -6.71 -29.26
CA ALA A 212 6.08 -7.51 -30.29
C ALA A 212 7.08 -8.18 -31.23
N ARG A 213 6.73 -9.34 -31.79
CA ARG A 213 7.63 -10.14 -32.63
C ARG A 213 6.98 -10.73 -33.87
N MET A 214 7.82 -11.11 -34.82
CA MET A 214 7.42 -11.89 -35.97
C MET A 214 8.45 -12.98 -36.27
N TRP A 215 7.99 -14.10 -36.82
CA TRP A 215 8.86 -15.21 -37.22
C TRP A 215 8.36 -15.92 -38.48
N ASP A 216 9.28 -16.58 -39.19
CA ASP A 216 8.98 -17.41 -40.37
C ASP A 216 8.84 -18.89 -39.99
N SER A 217 8.59 -19.76 -40.97
CA SER A 217 8.59 -21.23 -40.80
C SER A 217 9.82 -21.87 -41.43
N ALA A 218 11.00 -21.23 -41.32
CA ALA A 218 12.22 -21.72 -41.95
C ALA A 218 12.83 -22.94 -41.23
N GLY A 219 12.40 -23.25 -40.00
CA GLY A 219 12.76 -24.48 -39.30
C GLY A 219 12.18 -25.70 -40.00
N GLU A 220 12.96 -26.37 -40.86
CA GLU A 220 12.50 -27.61 -41.49
C GLU A 220 12.32 -28.74 -40.44
N GLY A 221 11.07 -29.16 -40.23
CA GLY A 221 10.78 -30.47 -39.67
C GLY A 221 11.33 -31.53 -40.64
N SER A 222 12.34 -32.28 -40.22
CA SER A 222 12.94 -33.36 -41.02
C SER A 222 11.99 -34.57 -41.15
N GLY A 223 10.91 -34.39 -41.90
CA GLY A 223 10.08 -35.48 -42.40
C GLY A 223 10.82 -36.24 -43.48
N GLN A 224 11.45 -37.37 -43.11
CA GLN A 224 11.86 -38.37 -44.07
C GLN A 224 10.65 -38.78 -44.92
N THR A 225 10.80 -38.65 -46.23
CA THR A 225 9.85 -39.11 -47.24
C THR A 225 9.66 -40.63 -47.18
N GLY A 226 8.55 -41.09 -46.61
CA GLY A 226 8.10 -42.49 -46.67
C GLY A 226 6.76 -42.57 -47.39
N ALA A 227 6.77 -42.75 -48.72
CA ALA A 227 5.57 -42.96 -49.51
C ALA A 227 4.92 -44.33 -49.21
N ALA A 228 3.60 -44.29 -49.05
CA ALA A 228 2.63 -45.36 -48.79
C ALA A 228 2.93 -46.79 -49.34
N GLY A 229 2.70 -47.79 -48.49
CA GLY A 229 2.51 -49.19 -48.86
C GLY A 229 1.78 -49.99 -47.78
N LYS A 230 0.48 -50.25 -47.99
CA LYS A 230 -0.42 -51.06 -47.14
C LYS A 230 0.10 -52.49 -46.94
N THR A 231 0.04 -53.06 -45.73
CA THR A 231 -0.64 -54.37 -45.48
C THR A 231 -0.84 -54.71 -44.00
N THR A 232 -1.91 -55.46 -43.78
CA THR A 232 -2.60 -56.02 -42.60
C THR A 232 -1.79 -56.91 -41.63
N THR A 233 -2.12 -56.75 -40.34
CA THR A 233 -2.34 -57.73 -39.25
C THR A 233 -1.79 -59.18 -39.36
N GLN A 234 -1.03 -59.65 -38.35
CA GLN A 234 -1.39 -60.74 -37.39
C GLN A 234 -0.18 -61.42 -36.71
N LEU A 235 -0.19 -61.36 -35.37
CA LEU A 235 0.09 -62.39 -34.33
C LEU A 235 1.01 -63.62 -34.61
N MET A 236 1.91 -63.81 -33.63
CA MET A 236 2.42 -65.05 -32.97
C MET A 236 3.79 -65.67 -33.34
N ARG A 237 4.64 -65.68 -32.29
CA ARG A 237 5.62 -66.69 -31.81
C ARG A 237 6.71 -67.20 -32.77
N ALA A 238 7.96 -66.87 -32.46
CA ALA A 238 8.93 -67.76 -31.77
C ALA A 238 10.34 -67.12 -31.77
N GLN A 239 11.00 -67.09 -30.60
CA GLN A 239 12.47 -66.96 -30.49
C GLN A 239 13.14 -68.27 -30.96
N PRO A 240 14.44 -68.31 -31.39
CA PRO A 240 15.52 -67.51 -30.80
C PRO A 240 16.69 -67.02 -31.70
N LEU A 241 17.41 -66.05 -31.12
CA LEU A 241 18.84 -65.68 -31.20
C LEU A 241 19.47 -65.08 -32.47
N ALA A 242 19.97 -63.85 -32.21
CA ALA A 242 21.26 -63.25 -32.58
C ALA A 242 21.32 -62.30 -33.79
N GLU A 243 21.97 -61.16 -33.51
CA GLU A 243 22.26 -59.97 -34.34
C GLU A 243 21.09 -59.00 -34.56
N GLU A 244 20.82 -58.17 -33.55
CA GLU A 244 20.04 -56.93 -33.73
C GLU A 244 21.00 -55.74 -33.88
N THR A 245 21.11 -55.30 -35.13
CA THR A 245 21.18 -53.87 -35.46
C THR A 245 20.11 -53.13 -34.65
N THR A 246 20.54 -52.26 -33.73
CA THR A 246 19.67 -51.33 -33.03
C THR A 246 19.07 -50.36 -34.05
N GLU A 247 17.85 -50.65 -34.50
CA GLU A 247 16.97 -49.61 -35.04
C GLU A 247 16.66 -48.63 -33.90
N LEU A 248 17.01 -47.37 -34.13
CA LEU A 248 16.72 -46.24 -33.26
C LEU A 248 15.19 -46.06 -33.17
N SER A 249 14.61 -46.41 -32.03
CA SER A 249 13.34 -45.84 -31.59
C SER A 249 13.66 -44.77 -30.54
N ASP A 250 13.95 -43.54 -31.00
CA ASP A 250 14.48 -42.43 -30.19
C ASP A 250 13.42 -41.77 -29.30
N PRO A 251 13.74 -41.48 -28.03
CA PRO A 251 13.10 -40.40 -27.27
C PRO A 251 13.83 -39.06 -27.48
N SER A 252 13.82 -38.50 -28.71
CA SER A 252 14.13 -37.07 -28.93
C SER A 252 13.18 -36.18 -28.11
N ASP A 253 13.57 -34.97 -27.74
CA ASP A 253 12.63 -33.99 -27.14
C ASP A 253 11.58 -33.60 -28.19
N PRO A 254 10.32 -34.09 -28.11
CA PRO A 254 9.37 -33.99 -29.22
C PRO A 254 8.90 -32.55 -29.47
N SER A 255 8.91 -31.69 -28.44
CA SER A 255 8.45 -30.30 -28.57
C SER A 255 9.45 -29.39 -29.26
N GLU A 256 10.75 -29.71 -29.21
CA GLU A 256 11.79 -28.92 -29.89
C GLU A 256 11.85 -29.24 -31.39
N LEU A 257 11.23 -30.34 -31.83
CA LEU A 257 11.07 -30.72 -33.24
C LEU A 257 9.72 -30.30 -33.84
N ALA A 258 8.89 -29.57 -33.10
CA ALA A 258 7.56 -29.17 -33.55
C ALA A 258 7.63 -28.13 -34.69
N PRO A 259 6.87 -28.29 -35.80
CA PRO A 259 6.80 -27.30 -36.87
C PRO A 259 6.22 -25.97 -36.37
N SER A 260 6.72 -24.86 -36.92
CA SER A 260 6.24 -23.51 -36.65
C SER A 260 4.73 -23.39 -36.86
N GLY A 261 4.03 -22.77 -35.90
CA GLY A 261 2.58 -22.56 -35.97
C GLY A 261 1.71 -23.67 -35.35
N SER A 262 2.28 -24.76 -34.83
CA SER A 262 1.51 -25.70 -34.00
C SER A 262 1.11 -25.08 -32.65
N GLY A 263 1.97 -24.19 -32.12
CA GLY A 263 1.84 -23.55 -30.81
C GLY A 263 1.88 -22.02 -30.84
N LEU A 264 2.22 -21.43 -29.70
CA LEU A 264 2.27 -19.97 -29.46
C LEU A 264 3.64 -19.33 -29.74
N GLU A 265 4.61 -20.14 -30.18
CA GLU A 265 6.02 -19.80 -30.20
C GLU A 265 6.66 -20.15 -31.55
N PRO A 266 7.74 -19.45 -31.96
CA PRO A 266 8.61 -19.87 -33.05
C PRO A 266 9.11 -21.31 -32.88
N GLY A 267 9.13 -22.06 -33.98
CA GLY A 267 9.75 -23.38 -34.07
C GLY A 267 11.27 -23.30 -34.11
N GLN A 268 11.93 -24.44 -33.87
CA GLN A 268 13.38 -24.51 -33.87
C GLN A 268 13.94 -24.21 -35.27
N GLY A 269 14.83 -23.22 -35.38
CA GLY A 269 15.47 -22.83 -36.64
C GLY A 269 14.76 -21.70 -37.39
N ASP A 270 13.62 -21.22 -36.87
CA ASP A 270 12.92 -20.06 -37.42
C ASP A 270 13.74 -18.78 -37.28
N LYS A 271 13.55 -17.89 -38.24
CA LYS A 271 14.08 -16.53 -38.17
C LYS A 271 13.10 -15.64 -37.43
N ILE A 272 13.57 -14.98 -36.37
CA ILE A 272 12.77 -14.10 -35.51
C ILE A 272 13.21 -12.64 -35.71
N ALA A 273 12.25 -11.71 -35.72
CA ALA A 273 12.49 -10.26 -35.70
C ALA A 273 11.59 -9.56 -34.68
N LYS A 274 12.10 -8.52 -34.01
CA LYS A 274 11.32 -7.61 -33.16
C LYS A 274 10.59 -6.59 -34.03
N MET A 275 9.38 -6.22 -33.61
CA MET A 275 8.52 -5.25 -34.31
C MET A 275 8.38 -3.99 -33.49
N ASP A 276 8.15 -2.86 -34.16
CA ASP A 276 7.87 -1.60 -33.48
C ASP A 276 6.37 -1.46 -33.13
N VAL A 277 6.07 -0.72 -32.07
CA VAL A 277 4.71 -0.43 -31.62
C VAL A 277 4.49 1.06 -31.40
N ALA A 278 3.27 1.54 -31.62
CA ALA A 278 2.86 2.91 -31.32
C ALA A 278 1.54 2.91 -30.55
N VAL A 279 1.50 3.64 -29.44
CA VAL A 279 0.32 3.74 -28.57
C VAL A 279 -0.16 5.18 -28.50
N THR A 280 -1.46 5.37 -28.64
CA THR A 280 -2.16 6.61 -28.31
C THR A 280 -3.30 6.28 -27.33
N LYS A 281 -3.99 7.30 -26.82
CA LYS A 281 -5.15 7.11 -25.94
C LYS A 281 -6.22 6.17 -26.54
N ASP A 282 -6.40 6.23 -27.87
CA ASP A 282 -7.49 5.54 -28.57
C ASP A 282 -7.01 4.46 -29.56
N SER A 283 -5.69 4.20 -29.66
CA SER A 283 -5.19 3.20 -30.61
C SER A 283 -3.88 2.52 -30.20
N LEU A 284 -3.71 1.27 -30.63
CA LEU A 284 -2.47 0.50 -30.57
C LEU A 284 -2.10 0.08 -32.00
N SER A 285 -0.91 0.44 -32.47
CA SER A 285 -0.42 0.03 -33.79
C SER A 285 0.84 -0.80 -33.68
N VAL A 286 0.98 -1.79 -34.55
CA VAL A 286 2.16 -2.65 -34.68
C VAL A 286 2.71 -2.54 -36.09
N VAL A 287 4.04 -2.46 -36.20
CA VAL A 287 4.76 -2.26 -37.46
C VAL A 287 5.68 -3.48 -37.69
N PRO A 288 5.26 -4.43 -38.53
CA PRO A 288 6.08 -5.59 -38.86
C PRO A 288 7.39 -5.23 -39.58
N ASP A 289 8.42 -6.07 -39.38
CA ASP A 289 9.72 -5.92 -40.05
C ASP A 289 9.59 -6.08 -41.57
N ALA A 290 9.93 -5.01 -42.29
CA ALA A 290 9.82 -4.95 -43.74
C ALA A 290 10.75 -5.94 -44.46
N THR A 291 11.87 -6.33 -43.84
CA THR A 291 12.80 -7.28 -44.44
C THR A 291 12.22 -8.69 -44.42
N MET A 292 11.64 -9.11 -43.29
CA MET A 292 10.94 -10.38 -43.16
C MET A 292 9.73 -10.44 -44.11
N LEU A 293 8.90 -9.40 -44.18
CA LEU A 293 7.77 -9.36 -45.13
C LEU A 293 8.20 -9.52 -46.60
N SER A 294 9.34 -8.93 -46.99
CA SER A 294 9.75 -8.89 -48.40
C SER A 294 10.79 -9.93 -48.83
N ARG A 295 11.48 -10.59 -47.88
CA ARG A 295 12.62 -11.49 -48.18
C ARG A 295 12.43 -12.92 -47.70
N THR A 296 11.37 -13.26 -46.98
CA THR A 296 11.07 -14.65 -46.62
C THR A 296 10.76 -15.47 -47.87
N LYS A 297 11.37 -16.66 -47.98
CA LYS A 297 11.16 -17.56 -49.13
C LYS A 297 9.78 -18.22 -49.00
N ALA A 298 9.13 -18.55 -50.13
CA ALA A 298 7.84 -19.25 -50.12
C ALA A 298 7.83 -20.56 -49.31
N SER A 299 8.98 -21.26 -49.22
CA SER A 299 9.14 -22.48 -48.42
C SER A 299 9.17 -22.25 -46.91
N ALA A 300 9.31 -21.01 -46.46
CA ALA A 300 9.35 -20.60 -45.05
C ALA A 300 8.07 -19.86 -44.64
N PHE A 301 6.98 -20.03 -45.39
CA PHE A 301 5.64 -19.60 -44.99
C PHE A 301 4.87 -20.76 -44.35
N PRO A 302 3.94 -20.50 -43.42
CA PRO A 302 3.42 -19.19 -43.02
C PRO A 302 4.42 -18.30 -42.24
N LEU A 303 4.20 -16.99 -42.32
CA LEU A 303 4.88 -15.97 -41.50
C LEU A 303 3.93 -15.54 -40.39
N PHE A 304 4.42 -15.46 -39.15
CA PHE A 304 3.63 -15.14 -37.98
C PHE A 304 3.96 -13.74 -37.47
N ILE A 305 2.94 -12.95 -37.19
CA ILE A 305 3.05 -11.60 -36.60
C ILE A 305 2.32 -11.63 -35.27
N ASP A 306 3.05 -11.48 -34.18
CA ASP A 306 2.56 -11.52 -32.81
C ASP A 306 2.72 -10.15 -32.14
N PRO A 307 1.68 -9.30 -32.19
CA PRO A 307 1.58 -8.17 -31.30
C PRO A 307 1.22 -8.69 -29.90
N THR A 308 2.23 -9.22 -29.19
CA THR A 308 2.02 -9.83 -27.88
C THR A 308 1.33 -8.82 -26.94
N VAL A 309 0.17 -9.19 -26.40
CA VAL A 309 -0.52 -8.46 -25.33
C VAL A 309 -0.67 -9.42 -24.16
N THR A 310 0.34 -9.50 -23.28
CA THR A 310 0.25 -10.35 -22.09
C THR A 310 -0.42 -9.62 -20.92
N TRP A 311 -1.00 -10.40 -20.00
CA TRP A 311 -1.75 -9.95 -18.84
C TRP A 311 -1.32 -10.77 -17.63
N GLY A 312 -1.12 -10.12 -16.48
CA GLY A 312 -0.71 -10.78 -15.24
C GLY A 312 0.37 -10.01 -14.48
N GLY A 313 0.34 -10.10 -13.14
CA GLY A 313 1.30 -9.45 -12.23
C GLY A 313 2.44 -10.36 -11.74
N SER A 314 2.47 -11.63 -12.15
CA SER A 314 3.55 -12.58 -11.88
C SER A 314 4.25 -12.92 -13.19
N GLU A 315 5.54 -12.62 -13.25
CA GLU A 315 6.35 -12.82 -14.44
C GLU A 315 7.03 -14.20 -14.41
N ARG A 316 7.12 -14.80 -15.58
CA ARG A 316 7.94 -15.98 -15.84
C ARG A 316 8.72 -15.69 -17.10
N THR A 317 10.04 -15.81 -17.04
CA THR A 317 10.88 -15.52 -18.20
C THR A 317 11.68 -16.77 -18.57
N LEU A 318 11.76 -17.07 -19.85
CA LEU A 318 12.64 -18.08 -20.42
C LEU A 318 13.63 -17.35 -21.31
N LEU A 319 14.92 -17.60 -21.11
CA LEU A 319 15.99 -17.02 -21.94
C LEU A 319 16.84 -18.13 -22.56
N ARG A 320 17.16 -17.99 -23.84
CA ARG A 320 18.09 -18.89 -24.57
C ARG A 320 19.31 -18.13 -25.08
N SER A 321 20.44 -18.83 -25.11
CA SER A 321 21.72 -18.27 -25.56
C SER A 321 21.79 -17.90 -27.04
N ASP A 322 20.83 -18.36 -27.85
CA ASP A 322 20.69 -18.02 -29.26
C ASP A 322 19.80 -16.79 -29.50
N GLY A 323 19.33 -16.12 -28.43
CA GLY A 323 18.54 -14.90 -28.49
C GLY A 323 17.03 -15.12 -28.49
N TYR A 324 16.55 -16.37 -28.38
CA TYR A 324 15.15 -16.61 -28.09
C TYR A 324 14.83 -16.28 -26.64
N GLU A 325 13.68 -15.66 -26.42
CA GLU A 325 13.18 -15.29 -25.09
C GLU A 325 11.65 -15.42 -25.04
N SER A 326 11.05 -15.86 -23.94
CA SER A 326 9.59 -15.98 -23.78
C SER A 326 9.17 -15.44 -22.41
N TYR A 327 8.12 -14.62 -22.39
CA TYR A 327 7.57 -14.02 -21.18
C TYR A 327 6.17 -14.59 -20.92
N GLY A 328 5.91 -14.98 -19.69
CA GLY A 328 4.68 -15.68 -19.31
C GLY A 328 4.56 -17.09 -19.89
N TRP A 329 5.68 -17.76 -20.21
CA TRP A 329 5.73 -19.04 -20.92
C TRP A 329 4.79 -20.12 -20.32
N SER A 330 4.26 -20.96 -21.21
CA SER A 330 3.30 -22.04 -20.90
C SER A 330 3.98 -23.41 -20.88
N ASN A 331 3.24 -24.47 -20.53
CA ASN A 331 3.76 -25.84 -20.54
C ASN A 331 3.95 -26.44 -21.94
N GLY A 332 3.79 -25.65 -23.01
CA GLY A 332 3.80 -26.13 -24.39
C GLY A 332 2.54 -26.94 -24.75
N ASP A 333 2.39 -27.27 -26.03
CA ASP A 333 1.25 -28.05 -26.53
C ASP A 333 1.28 -29.52 -26.05
N ASP A 334 2.46 -30.01 -25.67
CA ASP A 334 2.66 -31.34 -25.10
C ASP A 334 2.42 -31.39 -23.59
N GLY A 335 2.27 -30.24 -22.94
CA GLY A 335 2.06 -30.13 -21.50
C GLY A 335 3.27 -30.52 -20.66
N GLN A 336 4.46 -30.65 -21.24
CA GLN A 336 5.69 -31.13 -20.58
C GLN A 336 6.61 -30.00 -20.11
N GLY A 337 6.15 -28.74 -20.09
CA GLY A 337 6.95 -27.62 -19.57
C GLY A 337 8.03 -27.15 -20.53
N LYS A 338 9.05 -26.46 -20.02
CA LYS A 338 10.17 -25.92 -20.81
C LYS A 338 11.51 -26.38 -20.26
N GLY A 339 12.52 -26.44 -21.12
CA GLY A 339 13.84 -26.94 -20.77
C GLY A 339 14.68 -26.01 -19.88
N ALA A 340 15.67 -26.58 -19.18
CA ALA A 340 16.72 -25.87 -18.46
C ALA A 340 18.06 -26.60 -18.64
N GLY A 341 19.14 -25.85 -18.90
CA GLY A 341 20.49 -26.37 -19.13
C GLY A 341 20.92 -26.34 -20.60
N LYS A 342 21.86 -27.21 -20.98
CA LYS A 342 22.39 -27.29 -22.35
C LYS A 342 21.53 -28.16 -23.23
N CYS A 343 20.85 -27.56 -24.21
CA CYS A 343 20.20 -28.33 -25.25
C CYS A 343 21.18 -28.64 -26.40
N GLY A 344 21.41 -29.93 -26.67
CA GLY A 344 22.29 -30.41 -27.73
C GLY A 344 21.98 -31.86 -28.12
N SER A 345 23.03 -32.66 -28.32
CA SER A 345 22.92 -34.09 -28.64
C SER A 345 23.68 -34.93 -27.63
N TRP A 346 23.10 -36.05 -27.19
CA TRP A 346 23.75 -36.99 -26.28
C TRP A 346 23.24 -38.42 -26.51
N GLN A 347 24.15 -39.39 -26.63
CA GLN A 347 23.85 -40.83 -26.86
C GLN A 347 22.79 -41.15 -27.93
N GLY A 348 22.75 -40.41 -29.05
CA GLY A 348 21.79 -40.61 -30.15
C GLY A 348 20.52 -39.75 -30.04
N TYR A 349 20.32 -39.11 -28.89
CA TYR A 349 19.20 -38.21 -28.64
C TYR A 349 19.55 -36.79 -29.08
N TYR A 350 18.56 -36.08 -29.58
CA TYR A 350 18.67 -34.70 -30.05
C TYR A 350 17.56 -33.86 -29.42
N CYS A 351 17.90 -32.71 -28.86
CA CYS A 351 16.91 -31.68 -28.50
C CYS A 351 17.10 -30.37 -29.28
N GLY A 352 18.27 -30.11 -29.88
CA GLY A 352 18.51 -28.82 -30.53
C GLY A 352 19.93 -28.57 -31.02
N PRO A 353 20.19 -27.41 -31.65
CA PRO A 353 21.42 -27.11 -32.36
C PRO A 353 22.58 -26.70 -31.44
N GLY A 354 22.38 -26.68 -30.12
CA GLY A 354 23.44 -26.36 -29.15
C GLY A 354 23.26 -25.01 -28.42
N TYR A 355 22.13 -24.72 -27.79
CA TYR A 355 21.92 -23.52 -26.95
C TYR A 355 21.84 -23.85 -25.45
N VAL A 356 21.98 -22.85 -24.59
CA VAL A 356 21.69 -22.94 -23.15
C VAL A 356 20.37 -22.25 -22.88
N GLN A 357 19.52 -22.82 -22.03
CA GLN A 357 18.23 -22.25 -21.62
C GLN A 357 18.13 -22.13 -20.10
N LYS A 358 17.59 -21.00 -19.64
CA LYS A 358 17.34 -20.69 -18.23
C LYS A 358 15.87 -20.33 -18.03
N LEU A 359 15.30 -20.75 -16.88
CA LEU A 359 13.91 -20.49 -16.51
C LEU A 359 13.85 -19.65 -15.25
N TYR A 360 13.07 -18.58 -15.27
CA TYR A 360 12.91 -17.63 -14.18
C TYR A 360 11.46 -17.61 -13.68
N TYR A 361 11.32 -17.57 -12.36
CA TYR A 361 10.05 -17.50 -11.64
C TYR A 361 10.09 -16.32 -10.66
N GLU A 362 9.11 -15.42 -10.73
CA GLU A 362 9.04 -14.26 -9.84
C GLU A 362 7.86 -14.35 -8.86
N PHE A 363 8.12 -14.08 -7.58
CA PHE A 363 7.13 -14.02 -6.50
C PHE A 363 6.99 -12.59 -5.96
N SER A 364 5.80 -12.30 -5.39
CA SER A 364 5.45 -11.04 -4.71
C SER A 364 5.37 -11.23 -3.19
N PRO A 365 5.81 -10.25 -2.37
CA PRO A 365 5.82 -10.38 -0.91
C PRO A 365 4.45 -10.10 -0.28
N ALA A 366 3.44 -9.70 -1.06
CA ALA A 366 2.14 -9.23 -0.58
C ALA A 366 1.51 -10.17 0.46
N SER A 367 1.45 -11.47 0.16
CA SER A 367 0.84 -12.46 1.04
C SER A 367 1.73 -12.89 2.21
N LEU A 368 2.98 -12.41 2.33
CA LEU A 368 3.90 -12.75 3.41
C LEU A 368 4.00 -11.69 4.51
N LYS A 369 3.27 -10.59 4.38
CA LYS A 369 3.34 -9.43 5.28
C LYS A 369 2.89 -9.75 6.70
N GLY A 370 3.63 -9.25 7.68
CA GLY A 370 3.35 -9.47 9.11
C GLY A 370 3.55 -10.92 9.55
N LYS A 371 4.25 -11.74 8.74
CA LYS A 371 4.52 -13.15 9.03
C LYS A 371 6.01 -13.36 9.27
N LYS A 372 6.33 -14.15 10.29
CA LYS A 372 7.68 -14.62 10.55
C LYS A 372 7.86 -15.94 9.84
N VAL A 373 8.71 -15.95 8.84
CA VAL A 373 9.11 -17.15 8.09
C VAL A 373 9.87 -18.07 9.04
N LEU A 374 9.45 -19.33 9.08
CA LEU A 374 10.09 -20.40 9.85
C LEU A 374 10.81 -21.39 8.95
N ASP A 375 10.27 -21.62 7.76
CA ASP A 375 10.78 -22.55 6.76
C ASP A 375 10.24 -22.14 5.39
N ALA A 376 11.01 -22.36 4.34
CA ALA A 376 10.58 -22.09 2.97
C ALA A 376 11.02 -23.23 2.02
N THR A 377 10.12 -23.58 1.10
CA THR A 377 10.37 -24.57 0.06
C THR A 377 9.92 -24.01 -1.27
N PHE A 378 10.80 -24.02 -2.27
CA PHE A 378 10.43 -23.81 -3.66
C PHE A 378 10.14 -25.17 -4.30
N ARG A 379 9.01 -25.31 -4.96
CA ARG A 379 8.58 -26.58 -5.57
C ARG A 379 8.13 -26.38 -7.01
N VAL A 380 8.58 -27.22 -7.92
CA VAL A 380 8.19 -27.20 -9.34
C VAL A 380 8.16 -28.62 -9.91
N THR A 381 7.29 -28.92 -10.86
CA THR A 381 7.24 -30.26 -11.46
C THR A 381 8.31 -30.45 -12.54
N GLU A 382 9.12 -31.52 -12.43
CA GLU A 382 10.01 -32.03 -13.49
C GLU A 382 9.29 -33.19 -14.22
N PRO A 383 8.69 -32.95 -15.39
CA PRO A 383 8.01 -33.99 -16.15
C PRO A 383 8.89 -34.67 -17.20
N TRP A 384 10.16 -34.28 -17.36
CA TRP A 384 11.03 -34.89 -18.37
C TRP A 384 12.52 -34.67 -18.09
N ALA A 385 13.33 -35.71 -18.34
CA ALA A 385 14.80 -35.66 -18.25
C ALA A 385 15.50 -36.45 -19.38
N PHE A 386 16.68 -35.98 -19.77
CA PHE A 386 17.48 -36.57 -20.85
C PHE A 386 18.00 -37.99 -20.56
N GLN A 387 18.17 -38.36 -19.29
CA GLN A 387 18.70 -39.66 -18.86
C GLN A 387 18.18 -40.08 -17.47
N CYS A 388 18.43 -41.33 -17.06
CA CYS A 388 18.01 -41.84 -15.76
C CYS A 388 18.94 -41.45 -14.60
N ASP A 389 20.24 -41.31 -14.86
CA ASP A 389 21.20 -40.92 -13.82
C ASP A 389 20.95 -39.47 -13.40
N PRO A 390 20.79 -39.20 -12.09
CA PRO A 390 20.60 -37.86 -11.58
C PRO A 390 21.70 -36.88 -12.03
N ARG A 391 21.29 -35.62 -12.20
CA ARG A 391 22.18 -34.47 -12.41
C ARG A 391 21.76 -33.35 -11.48
N TRP A 392 22.75 -32.56 -11.05
CA TRP A 392 22.54 -31.39 -10.19
C TRP A 392 21.79 -30.29 -10.93
N VAL A 393 20.77 -29.76 -10.25
CA VAL A 393 19.95 -28.62 -10.65
C VAL A 393 20.07 -27.57 -9.56
N ASP A 394 20.41 -26.35 -9.96
CA ASP A 394 20.61 -25.24 -9.02
C ASP A 394 19.38 -24.33 -9.04
N LEU A 395 18.95 -23.92 -7.85
CA LEU A 395 18.02 -22.83 -7.63
C LEU A 395 18.80 -21.58 -7.23
N VAL A 396 18.79 -20.55 -8.07
CA VAL A 396 19.61 -19.36 -7.87
C VAL A 396 18.74 -18.13 -7.71
N ARG A 397 19.03 -17.28 -6.73
CA ARG A 397 18.41 -15.95 -6.61
C ARG A 397 19.10 -14.99 -7.57
N THR A 398 18.30 -14.18 -8.25
CA THR A 398 18.79 -13.17 -9.19
C THR A 398 18.24 -11.78 -8.87
N ASN A 399 18.70 -10.73 -9.55
CA ASN A 399 17.97 -9.46 -9.62
C ASN A 399 16.67 -9.63 -10.43
N ASN A 400 15.81 -8.62 -10.40
CA ASN A 400 14.47 -8.72 -10.97
C ASN A 400 14.49 -8.91 -12.50
N ILE A 401 13.45 -9.56 -13.01
CA ILE A 401 13.13 -9.66 -14.43
C ILE A 401 12.11 -8.59 -14.83
N SER A 402 12.06 -8.30 -16.12
CA SER A 402 11.09 -7.40 -16.73
C SER A 402 10.73 -7.87 -18.14
N SER A 403 9.75 -7.20 -18.74
CA SER A 403 9.37 -7.41 -20.15
C SER A 403 10.44 -6.97 -21.16
N ALA A 404 11.54 -6.37 -20.72
CA ALA A 404 12.71 -6.01 -21.53
C ALA A 404 13.95 -6.90 -21.28
N THR A 405 13.87 -7.87 -20.35
CA THR A 405 14.98 -8.79 -20.06
C THR A 405 15.31 -9.69 -21.25
N THR A 406 16.57 -9.72 -21.69
CA THR A 406 17.06 -10.56 -22.81
C THR A 406 18.21 -11.45 -22.34
N TRP A 407 18.69 -12.37 -23.18
CA TRP A 407 19.90 -13.13 -22.85
C TRP A 407 21.12 -12.24 -22.54
N SER A 408 21.29 -11.12 -23.27
CA SER A 408 22.40 -10.18 -23.05
C SER A 408 22.24 -9.29 -21.82
N SER A 409 21.00 -8.95 -21.47
CA SER A 409 20.66 -8.14 -20.29
C SER A 409 20.15 -8.98 -19.12
N ARG A 410 20.42 -10.29 -19.15
CA ARG A 410 19.85 -11.25 -18.19
C ARG A 410 20.23 -10.89 -16.75
N PRO A 411 19.40 -11.29 -15.78
CA PRO A 411 19.69 -11.06 -14.38
C PRO A 411 21.07 -11.60 -13.98
N ALA A 412 21.79 -10.85 -13.15
CA ALA A 412 22.95 -11.32 -12.42
C ALA A 412 22.52 -12.36 -11.38
N GLU A 413 23.24 -13.47 -11.34
CA GLU A 413 23.17 -14.49 -10.30
C GLU A 413 23.75 -13.87 -9.01
N LEU A 414 22.91 -13.74 -7.98
CA LEU A 414 23.26 -13.06 -6.73
C LEU A 414 23.73 -14.05 -5.67
N ASP A 415 23.08 -15.21 -5.61
CA ASP A 415 23.27 -16.18 -4.53
C ASP A 415 22.64 -17.54 -4.89
N LEU A 416 23.31 -18.64 -4.55
CA LEU A 416 22.76 -19.99 -4.66
C LEU A 416 21.79 -20.23 -3.49
N MET A 417 20.56 -20.60 -3.78
CA MET A 417 19.55 -20.87 -2.75
C MET A 417 19.62 -22.31 -2.25
N VAL A 418 19.56 -23.26 -3.18
CA VAL A 418 19.53 -24.71 -2.95
C VAL A 418 20.03 -25.42 -4.21
N ASP A 419 20.71 -26.55 -4.08
CA ASP A 419 20.96 -27.47 -5.20
C ASP A 419 20.36 -28.86 -4.93
N VAL A 420 19.96 -29.57 -6.00
CA VAL A 420 19.36 -30.91 -5.87
C VAL A 420 19.84 -31.84 -6.98
N ASN A 421 20.17 -33.08 -6.61
CA ASN A 421 20.61 -34.10 -7.56
C ASN A 421 19.46 -35.04 -7.95
N VAL A 422 18.81 -34.77 -9.09
CA VAL A 422 17.53 -35.41 -9.44
C VAL A 422 17.46 -35.89 -10.89
N SER A 423 16.54 -36.83 -11.15
CA SER A 423 16.05 -37.15 -12.51
C SER A 423 14.63 -37.71 -12.46
N ALA A 424 13.70 -37.05 -13.13
CA ALA A 424 12.28 -37.41 -13.16
C ALA A 424 11.68 -37.32 -14.58
N GLY A 425 10.48 -37.89 -14.76
CA GLY A 425 9.71 -37.77 -16.00
C GLY A 425 10.10 -38.69 -17.16
N ARG A 426 11.08 -39.57 -16.98
CA ARG A 426 11.52 -40.53 -18.03
C ARG A 426 10.73 -41.85 -18.01
N GLY A 427 9.81 -42.02 -17.07
CA GLY A 427 8.87 -43.13 -16.97
C GLY A 427 9.57 -44.49 -16.90
N SER A 428 8.98 -45.47 -17.60
CA SER A 428 9.49 -46.86 -17.67
C SER A 428 10.75 -47.04 -18.52
N LEU A 429 11.30 -45.96 -19.09
CA LEU A 429 12.63 -46.00 -19.72
C LEU A 429 13.76 -46.04 -18.67
N CYS A 430 13.44 -45.81 -17.39
CA CYS A 430 14.34 -45.98 -16.26
C CYS A 430 13.99 -47.22 -15.44
N SER A 431 14.99 -47.76 -14.74
CA SER A 431 14.80 -48.84 -13.76
C SER A 431 15.49 -48.45 -12.45
N PRO A 432 14.74 -48.13 -11.38
CA PRO A 432 13.27 -48.13 -11.31
C PRO A 432 12.62 -47.04 -12.18
N ASP A 433 11.32 -47.20 -12.48
CA ASP A 433 10.52 -46.21 -13.22
C ASP A 433 10.66 -44.81 -12.61
N ALA A 434 10.84 -43.79 -13.47
CA ALA A 434 11.02 -42.38 -13.07
C ALA A 434 9.85 -41.51 -13.56
N PRO A 435 8.67 -41.53 -12.90
CA PRO A 435 7.52 -40.72 -13.31
C PRO A 435 7.76 -39.21 -13.17
N ASP A 436 6.86 -38.37 -13.70
CA ASP A 436 6.80 -36.94 -13.37
C ASP A 436 6.83 -36.76 -11.85
N ALA A 437 7.68 -35.85 -11.36
CA ALA A 437 7.82 -35.61 -9.93
C ALA A 437 7.86 -34.12 -9.61
N PRO A 438 7.20 -33.66 -8.52
CA PRO A 438 7.50 -32.36 -7.93
C PRO A 438 8.90 -32.41 -7.31
N ILE A 439 9.77 -31.51 -7.74
CA ILE A 439 11.10 -31.30 -7.17
C ILE A 439 10.99 -30.22 -6.11
N GLU A 440 11.43 -30.54 -4.89
CA GLU A 440 11.44 -29.62 -3.75
C GLU A 440 12.86 -29.13 -3.50
N PHE A 441 13.00 -27.82 -3.42
CA PHE A 441 14.22 -27.11 -3.06
C PHE A 441 13.97 -26.50 -1.68
N ASN A 442 14.60 -27.06 -0.66
CA ASN A 442 14.53 -26.63 0.73
C ASN A 442 15.93 -26.66 1.34
N ASP A 443 16.19 -25.77 2.29
CA ASP A 443 17.50 -25.69 2.93
C ASP A 443 17.86 -27.03 3.58
N ASN A 444 19.05 -27.54 3.25
CA ASN A 444 19.70 -28.66 3.88
C ASN A 444 20.51 -28.15 5.08
N PRO A 445 20.14 -28.51 6.33
CA PRO A 445 20.86 -28.03 7.52
C PRO A 445 22.35 -28.41 7.59
N SER A 446 22.80 -29.33 6.72
CA SER A 446 24.19 -29.77 6.62
C SER A 446 25.03 -28.88 5.68
N GLU A 447 24.38 -28.09 4.82
CA GLU A 447 24.98 -27.21 3.83
C GLU A 447 24.68 -25.77 4.23
N THR A 448 25.74 -25.01 4.53
CA THR A 448 25.60 -23.68 5.15
C THR A 448 25.54 -22.54 4.13
N ASN A 449 25.75 -22.85 2.85
CA ASN A 449 25.52 -21.99 1.69
C ASN A 449 24.03 -21.92 1.30
N GLU A 450 23.22 -22.94 1.63
CA GLU A 450 21.80 -22.91 1.33
C GLU A 450 21.04 -22.02 2.30
N ASN A 451 20.23 -21.09 1.77
CA ASN A 451 19.68 -20.00 2.58
C ASN A 451 18.29 -19.50 2.16
N LEU A 452 17.53 -20.30 1.41
CA LEU A 452 16.19 -19.96 0.90
C LEU A 452 15.28 -19.47 2.02
N THR A 453 15.25 -20.11 3.18
CA THR A 453 14.42 -19.69 4.32
C THR A 453 14.76 -18.28 4.78
N SER A 454 16.05 -17.98 4.92
CA SER A 454 16.52 -16.66 5.36
C SER A 454 16.29 -15.58 4.30
N THR A 455 16.42 -15.94 3.02
CA THR A 455 16.13 -15.08 1.87
C THR A 455 14.64 -14.76 1.78
N VAL A 456 13.76 -15.75 1.98
CA VAL A 456 12.30 -15.56 2.03
C VAL A 456 11.89 -14.78 3.29
N ALA A 457 12.59 -14.93 4.41
CA ALA A 457 12.38 -14.07 5.58
C ALA A 457 12.70 -12.60 5.28
N ASN A 458 13.81 -12.34 4.57
CA ASN A 458 14.17 -10.99 4.12
C ASN A 458 13.15 -10.43 3.11
N PHE A 459 12.62 -11.29 2.25
CA PHE A 459 11.57 -10.96 1.30
C PHE A 459 10.26 -10.56 1.99
N ALA A 460 9.81 -11.37 2.95
CA ALA A 460 8.63 -11.10 3.77
C ALA A 460 8.76 -9.79 4.60
N ALA A 461 9.99 -9.43 4.97
CA ALA A 461 10.32 -8.18 5.65
C ALA A 461 10.45 -6.96 4.70
N GLY A 462 10.21 -7.14 3.39
CA GLY A 462 10.26 -6.07 2.39
C GLY A 462 11.67 -5.58 2.04
N ARG A 463 12.74 -6.34 2.37
CA ARG A 463 14.13 -5.91 2.13
C ARG A 463 14.48 -5.84 0.63
N PHE A 464 13.66 -6.44 -0.21
CA PHE A 464 13.69 -6.33 -1.67
C PHE A 464 12.27 -6.57 -2.23
N ALA A 465 11.97 -5.99 -3.39
CA ALA A 465 10.60 -5.88 -3.88
C ALA A 465 10.05 -7.18 -4.50
N ARG A 466 10.90 -8.00 -5.13
CA ARG A 466 10.49 -9.21 -5.86
C ARG A 466 11.49 -10.34 -5.64
N LEU A 467 11.01 -11.55 -5.42
CA LEU A 467 11.87 -12.73 -5.34
C LEU A 467 11.89 -13.42 -6.70
N THR A 468 12.99 -13.23 -7.45
CA THR A 468 13.22 -13.91 -8.72
C THR A 468 14.15 -15.10 -8.49
N LEU A 469 13.67 -16.29 -8.84
CA LEU A 469 14.39 -17.54 -8.75
C LEU A 469 14.62 -18.12 -10.13
N GLU A 470 15.87 -18.48 -10.41
CA GLU A 470 16.32 -19.13 -11.63
C GLU A 470 16.48 -20.64 -11.38
N ILE A 471 16.03 -21.45 -12.34
CA ILE A 471 16.40 -22.86 -12.44
C ILE A 471 17.39 -23.03 -13.60
N LYS A 472 18.53 -23.65 -13.31
CA LYS A 472 19.57 -24.00 -14.27
C LYS A 472 20.15 -25.38 -13.99
N ALA A 473 20.79 -25.96 -15.01
CA ALA A 473 21.68 -27.10 -14.78
C ALA A 473 22.96 -26.60 -14.12
N HIS A 474 23.49 -27.37 -13.15
CA HIS A 474 24.75 -27.04 -12.50
C HIS A 474 25.92 -26.94 -13.51
N ASP A 475 25.97 -27.90 -14.45
CA ASP A 475 26.90 -27.88 -15.58
C ASP A 475 26.14 -27.58 -16.89
N GLU A 476 26.08 -26.30 -17.26
CA GLU A 476 25.49 -25.84 -18.53
C GLU A 476 26.36 -26.15 -19.77
N SER A 477 27.41 -26.96 -19.62
CA SER A 477 28.17 -27.53 -20.73
C SER A 477 27.82 -29.01 -21.01
N ASP A 478 27.20 -29.71 -20.05
CA ASP A 478 26.78 -31.11 -20.16
C ASP A 478 25.37 -31.22 -20.80
N PRO A 479 25.23 -31.68 -22.06
CA PRO A 479 23.93 -31.86 -22.69
C PRO A 479 23.07 -32.94 -22.00
N SER A 480 23.69 -33.85 -21.24
CA SER A 480 22.99 -34.91 -20.52
C SER A 480 22.24 -34.39 -19.29
N ALA A 481 22.51 -33.16 -18.85
CA ALA A 481 21.82 -32.48 -17.76
C ALA A 481 20.53 -31.75 -18.20
N TRP A 482 20.17 -31.77 -19.49
CA TRP A 482 18.92 -31.15 -19.97
C TRP A 482 17.68 -31.78 -19.32
N LYS A 483 16.85 -30.92 -18.70
CA LYS A 483 15.61 -31.28 -18.02
C LYS A 483 14.52 -30.32 -18.41
N ARG A 484 13.25 -30.72 -18.31
CA ARG A 484 12.11 -29.82 -18.47
C ARG A 484 11.41 -29.60 -17.13
N PHE A 485 10.84 -28.40 -16.96
CA PHE A 485 10.08 -28.00 -15.79
C PHE A 485 8.77 -27.33 -16.20
N LYS A 486 7.69 -27.63 -15.48
CA LYS A 486 6.39 -26.98 -15.69
C LYS A 486 6.39 -25.55 -15.12
N ASN A 487 5.46 -24.74 -15.57
CA ASN A 487 5.22 -23.39 -15.07
C ASN A 487 4.47 -23.34 -13.72
N ASP A 488 4.37 -24.48 -13.02
CA ASP A 488 3.53 -24.67 -11.84
C ASP A 488 4.27 -24.42 -10.51
N ALA A 489 5.32 -23.60 -10.56
CA ALA A 489 6.15 -23.32 -9.40
C ALA A 489 5.34 -22.75 -8.22
N VAL A 490 5.66 -23.24 -7.02
CA VAL A 490 5.05 -22.85 -5.75
C VAL A 490 6.14 -22.51 -4.76
N LEU A 491 6.02 -21.34 -4.11
CA LEU A 491 6.75 -21.01 -2.90
C LEU A 491 5.88 -21.36 -1.69
N ALA A 492 6.23 -22.43 -0.98
CA ALA A 492 5.57 -22.85 0.25
C ALA A 492 6.33 -22.28 1.45
N VAL A 493 5.65 -21.50 2.29
CA VAL A 493 6.24 -20.79 3.42
C VAL A 493 5.53 -21.15 4.70
N LYS A 494 6.23 -21.83 5.60
CA LYS A 494 5.76 -22.07 6.96
C LYS A 494 5.99 -20.83 7.80
N TYR A 495 4.96 -20.36 8.49
CA TYR A 495 5.04 -19.10 9.23
C TYR A 495 4.20 -19.07 10.51
N VAL A 496 4.48 -18.04 11.31
CA VAL A 496 3.61 -17.55 12.39
C VAL A 496 3.43 -16.04 12.31
N ALA A 497 2.36 -15.54 12.93
CA ALA A 497 2.10 -14.11 13.03
C ALA A 497 3.19 -13.36 13.81
N VAL A 498 3.68 -12.23 13.26
CA VAL A 498 4.51 -11.28 13.99
C VAL A 498 3.62 -10.51 14.98
N PRO A 499 3.95 -10.46 16.28
CA PRO A 499 3.16 -9.70 17.24
C PRO A 499 3.41 -8.19 17.13
N ALA A 500 2.37 -7.39 17.37
CA ALA A 500 2.43 -5.94 17.50
C ALA A 500 2.08 -5.49 18.92
N LEU A 501 2.51 -4.28 19.31
CA LEU A 501 2.25 -3.75 20.64
C LEU A 501 0.75 -3.83 20.95
N PRO A 502 0.38 -4.32 22.15
CA PRO A 502 -1.01 -4.48 22.53
C PRO A 502 -1.69 -3.12 22.75
N THR A 503 -3.01 -3.09 22.58
CA THR A 503 -3.84 -1.88 22.77
C THR A 503 -4.71 -1.99 24.03
N GLU A 504 -5.33 -0.88 24.44
CA GLU A 504 -6.25 -0.80 25.59
C GLU A 504 -5.65 -1.31 26.93
N VAL A 505 -4.34 -1.09 27.12
CA VAL A 505 -3.59 -1.52 28.32
C VAL A 505 -3.85 -0.59 29.49
N GLY A 506 -4.29 -1.13 30.64
CA GLY A 506 -4.46 -0.35 31.87
C GLY A 506 -5.04 -1.14 33.04
N LEU A 507 -5.25 -0.44 34.15
CA LEU A 507 -5.99 -0.98 35.30
C LEU A 507 -7.50 -0.88 35.04
N VAL A 508 -8.25 -1.92 35.36
CA VAL A 508 -9.72 -1.89 35.27
C VAL A 508 -10.27 -1.01 36.41
N THR A 509 -11.16 -0.09 36.07
CA THR A 509 -11.74 0.89 37.01
C THR A 509 -13.27 0.92 36.88
N GLY A 510 -13.99 1.12 37.98
CA GLY A 510 -15.45 1.28 38.01
C GLY A 510 -16.23 0.03 38.45
N THR A 511 -17.31 0.24 39.22
CA THR A 511 -18.36 -0.75 39.49
C THR A 511 -19.71 -0.28 38.90
N GLY A 512 -20.08 -0.80 37.73
CA GLY A 512 -21.30 -0.41 37.00
C GLY A 512 -21.28 -0.78 35.50
N THR A 513 -22.33 -0.44 34.74
CA THR A 513 -22.60 -0.74 33.31
C THR A 513 -21.63 -0.08 32.31
N GLY A 514 -20.35 -0.01 32.64
CA GLY A 514 -19.28 0.56 31.84
C GLY A 514 -17.95 0.19 32.46
N THR A 515 -17.51 -1.06 32.28
CA THR A 515 -16.18 -1.48 32.70
C THR A 515 -15.12 -0.81 31.81
N GLY A 516 -14.45 0.22 32.35
CA GLY A 516 -13.39 0.96 31.67
C GLY A 516 -11.99 0.53 32.14
N TYR A 517 -10.97 1.11 31.53
CA TYR A 517 -9.59 1.04 31.99
C TYR A 517 -8.97 2.42 32.14
N ALA A 518 -7.98 2.55 33.02
CA ALA A 518 -7.21 3.76 33.25
C ALA A 518 -5.70 3.49 33.18
N CYS A 519 -4.95 4.45 32.64
CA CYS A 519 -3.49 4.40 32.57
C CYS A 519 -2.90 5.81 32.77
N SER A 520 -2.30 6.09 33.94
CA SER A 520 -1.52 7.33 34.10
C SER A 520 -0.12 7.14 33.54
N THR A 521 0.31 7.94 32.57
CA THR A 521 1.67 7.89 32.00
C THR A 521 2.67 8.76 32.77
N ASN A 522 2.23 9.45 33.84
CA ASN A 522 3.06 10.34 34.66
C ASN A 522 3.32 9.75 36.05
N ALA A 523 4.58 9.44 36.36
CA ALA A 523 4.98 8.86 37.65
C ALA A 523 4.76 9.79 38.86
N ALA A 524 4.76 11.11 38.65
CA ALA A 524 4.47 12.07 39.71
C ALA A 524 2.98 12.12 40.08
N GLU A 525 2.11 11.65 39.18
CA GLU A 525 0.66 11.63 39.35
C GLU A 525 0.10 10.21 39.11
N PRO A 526 0.45 9.22 39.95
CA PRO A 526 -0.01 7.86 39.78
C PRO A 526 -1.52 7.73 40.06
N LEU A 527 -2.14 6.73 39.44
CA LEU A 527 -3.48 6.28 39.81
C LEU A 527 -3.48 5.73 41.25
N VAL A 528 -4.61 5.82 41.95
CA VAL A 528 -4.79 5.21 43.27
C VAL A 528 -5.86 4.13 43.14
N VAL A 529 -5.56 2.92 43.64
CA VAL A 529 -6.48 1.78 43.67
C VAL A 529 -6.67 1.30 45.11
N SER A 530 -7.92 1.01 45.50
CA SER A 530 -8.25 0.50 46.84
C SER A 530 -8.04 -1.00 46.99
N SER A 531 -8.15 -1.75 45.89
CA SER A 531 -7.91 -3.19 45.91
C SER A 531 -6.41 -3.46 45.98
N PRO A 532 -5.92 -4.28 46.94
CA PRO A 532 -4.55 -4.76 46.92
C PRO A 532 -4.31 -5.80 45.81
N ASN A 533 -5.36 -6.27 45.13
CA ASN A 533 -5.32 -7.16 43.98
C ASN A 533 -6.06 -6.50 42.80
N PRO A 534 -5.56 -5.41 42.24
CA PRO A 534 -6.26 -4.70 41.18
C PRO A 534 -6.35 -5.55 39.91
N GLN A 535 -7.43 -5.38 39.15
CA GLN A 535 -7.60 -6.00 37.83
C GLN A 535 -6.88 -5.16 36.78
N VAL A 536 -6.27 -5.82 35.80
CA VAL A 536 -5.66 -5.21 34.62
C VAL A 536 -6.27 -5.78 33.36
N GLN A 537 -6.24 -5.01 32.27
CA GLN A 537 -6.71 -5.46 30.96
C GLN A 537 -5.79 -5.05 29.82
N GLY A 538 -6.07 -5.59 28.64
CA GLY A 538 -5.50 -5.20 27.36
C GLY A 538 -5.90 -6.14 26.22
N ARG A 539 -5.51 -5.78 24.99
CA ARG A 539 -5.78 -6.55 23.77
C ARG A 539 -4.46 -6.90 23.07
N PRO A 540 -4.05 -8.18 23.00
CA PRO A 540 -2.88 -8.58 22.22
C PRO A 540 -3.15 -8.32 20.73
N ARG A 541 -2.10 -8.00 19.97
CA ARG A 541 -2.23 -7.60 18.57
C ARG A 541 -1.16 -8.26 17.70
N THR A 542 -1.46 -8.53 16.44
CA THR A 542 -0.48 -8.91 15.40
C THR A 542 -0.11 -7.69 14.53
N ALA A 543 1.02 -7.75 13.86
CA ALA A 543 1.30 -6.84 12.76
C ALA A 543 0.20 -6.99 11.67
N PRO A 544 -0.09 -5.93 10.89
CA PRO A 544 -0.96 -6.02 9.71
C PRO A 544 -0.54 -7.17 8.78
N GLY A 545 -1.51 -7.91 8.22
CA GLY A 545 -1.28 -9.12 7.41
C GLY A 545 -0.98 -10.41 8.19
N GLY A 546 -0.66 -10.30 9.49
CA GLY A 546 -0.35 -11.44 10.36
C GLY A 546 -1.52 -11.98 11.21
N SER A 547 -2.73 -11.44 11.09
CA SER A 547 -3.84 -11.66 12.05
C SER A 547 -4.39 -13.08 12.10
N VAL A 548 -4.19 -13.86 11.05
CA VAL A 548 -4.83 -15.15 10.79
C VAL A 548 -4.26 -16.23 11.72
N GLY A 549 -5.11 -16.84 12.55
CA GLY A 549 -4.75 -18.05 13.30
C GLY A 549 -3.74 -17.84 14.44
N ALA A 550 -3.43 -16.59 14.81
CA ALA A 550 -2.36 -16.31 15.77
C ALA A 550 -2.63 -16.87 17.17
N SER A 551 -1.65 -17.58 17.73
CA SER A 551 -1.64 -18.10 19.11
C SER A 551 -1.03 -17.07 20.06
N LEU A 552 -1.83 -16.08 20.46
CA LEU A 552 -1.35 -14.96 21.26
C LEU A 552 -1.57 -15.17 22.76
N ARG A 553 -0.64 -14.61 23.55
CA ARG A 553 -0.88 -14.24 24.95
C ARG A 553 -0.47 -12.80 25.18
N MET A 554 -1.01 -12.22 26.24
CA MET A 554 -0.59 -10.93 26.75
C MET A 554 0.19 -11.14 28.05
N ARG A 555 1.28 -10.40 28.25
CA ARG A 555 2.04 -10.43 29.50
C ARG A 555 2.05 -9.06 30.14
N TRP A 556 1.61 -8.97 31.39
CA TRP A 556 1.74 -7.79 32.22
C TRP A 556 2.92 -7.91 33.18
N ARG A 557 3.76 -6.89 33.21
CA ARG A 557 4.83 -6.70 34.18
C ARG A 557 4.47 -5.55 35.10
N THR A 558 4.51 -5.82 36.41
CA THR A 558 4.39 -4.81 37.45
C THR A 558 5.75 -4.61 38.10
N GLU A 559 6.23 -3.38 38.11
CA GLU A 559 7.46 -2.99 38.78
C GLU A 559 7.14 -2.01 39.91
N LYS A 560 7.86 -2.10 41.02
CA LYS A 560 7.81 -1.17 42.16
C LYS A 560 9.00 -0.22 42.13
N ALA A 561 8.80 1.02 42.56
CA ALA A 561 9.87 1.99 42.70
C ALA A 561 10.76 1.64 43.93
N THR A 562 12.08 1.68 43.74
CA THR A 562 13.09 1.56 44.79
C THR A 562 14.09 2.72 44.64
N GLY A 563 13.83 3.84 45.31
CA GLY A 563 14.59 5.08 45.07
C GLY A 563 14.32 5.62 43.65
N THR A 564 15.38 5.77 42.84
CA THR A 564 15.29 6.18 41.43
C THR A 564 15.21 5.00 40.46
N THR A 565 15.31 3.76 40.95
CA THR A 565 15.27 2.53 40.15
C THR A 565 13.94 1.80 40.27
N TRP A 566 13.73 0.80 39.42
CA TRP A 566 12.51 -0.01 39.37
C TRP A 566 12.86 -1.49 39.47
N GLU A 567 12.14 -2.21 40.33
CA GLU A 567 12.29 -3.66 40.52
C GLU A 567 10.99 -4.37 40.19
N VAL A 568 11.07 -5.59 39.65
CA VAL A 568 9.89 -6.44 39.42
C VAL A 568 9.19 -6.71 40.76
N ALA A 569 7.90 -6.41 40.84
CA ALA A 569 7.12 -6.49 42.09
C ALA A 569 6.69 -7.91 42.44
N HIS A 570 6.40 -8.72 41.41
CA HIS A 570 6.00 -10.11 41.47
C HIS A 570 6.25 -10.76 40.09
N THR A 571 6.12 -12.08 39.98
CA THR A 571 6.19 -12.77 38.69
C THR A 571 5.22 -12.16 37.68
N ASP A 572 5.66 -12.00 36.42
CA ASP A 572 4.81 -11.48 35.34
C ASP A 572 3.50 -12.29 35.24
N VAL A 573 2.40 -11.59 34.94
CA VAL A 573 1.06 -12.19 34.82
C VAL A 573 0.73 -12.32 33.34
N ASP A 574 0.37 -13.52 32.88
CA ASP A 574 0.00 -13.76 31.49
C ASP A 574 -1.52 -13.85 31.31
N GLY A 575 -2.05 -13.56 30.12
CA GLY A 575 -3.47 -13.71 29.77
C GLY A 575 -3.59 -14.33 28.38
N PRO A 576 -4.42 -15.37 28.19
CA PRO A 576 -5.21 -16.10 29.20
C PRO A 576 -4.34 -16.89 30.20
N THR A 577 -4.95 -17.47 31.25
CA THR A 577 -4.28 -18.36 32.23
C THR A 577 -3.70 -19.62 31.59
N SER A 578 -4.35 -20.12 30.55
CA SER A 578 -3.99 -21.31 29.77
C SER A 578 -4.47 -21.12 28.33
N GLY A 579 -3.91 -21.88 27.38
CA GLY A 579 -4.25 -21.75 25.96
C GLY A 579 -3.79 -20.43 25.34
N TYR A 580 -4.45 -19.99 24.28
CA TYR A 580 -4.09 -18.81 23.48
C TYR A 580 -5.35 -18.07 23.03
N VAL A 581 -5.18 -16.83 22.59
CA VAL A 581 -6.28 -16.00 22.07
C VAL A 581 -5.91 -15.39 20.73
N GLY A 582 -6.92 -15.01 19.95
CA GLY A 582 -6.74 -14.36 18.66
C GLY A 582 -6.37 -12.88 18.77
N ASN A 583 -6.13 -12.28 17.61
CA ASN A 583 -5.85 -10.86 17.47
C ASN A 583 -6.98 -9.99 18.07
N LEU A 584 -6.61 -8.95 18.83
CA LEU A 584 -7.50 -7.97 19.45
C LEU A 584 -8.55 -8.51 20.44
N VAL A 585 -8.44 -9.77 20.88
CA VAL A 585 -9.35 -10.35 21.88
C VAL A 585 -9.02 -9.82 23.28
N LYS A 586 -9.97 -9.08 23.90
CA LYS A 586 -9.81 -8.48 25.24
C LYS A 586 -9.42 -9.52 26.29
N GLN A 587 -8.35 -9.26 27.03
CA GLN A 587 -7.89 -10.06 28.16
C GLN A 587 -7.98 -9.25 29.46
N THR A 588 -8.33 -9.91 30.56
CA THR A 588 -8.41 -9.33 31.91
C THR A 588 -7.74 -10.26 32.92
N ARG A 589 -6.95 -9.72 33.86
CA ARG A 589 -6.25 -10.49 34.90
C ARG A 589 -6.19 -9.75 36.24
N ALA A 590 -6.32 -10.48 37.35
CA ALA A 590 -6.02 -9.97 38.68
C ALA A 590 -4.49 -9.92 38.91
N LEU A 591 -3.97 -8.81 39.44
CA LEU A 591 -2.60 -8.77 39.93
C LEU A 591 -2.47 -9.49 41.30
N PRO A 592 -1.31 -10.11 41.59
CA PRO A 592 -0.95 -10.57 42.92
C PRO A 592 -1.04 -9.45 43.97
N THR A 593 -1.11 -9.82 45.24
CA THR A 593 -1.32 -8.86 46.33
C THR A 593 -0.16 -7.88 46.42
N LEU A 594 -0.46 -6.60 46.23
CA LEU A 594 0.49 -5.49 46.26
C LEU A 594 0.50 -4.82 47.63
N LYS A 595 1.60 -4.13 47.94
CA LYS A 595 1.78 -3.43 49.22
C LYS A 595 1.21 -2.02 49.16
N GLU A 596 0.60 -1.64 50.27
CA GLU A 596 0.09 -0.29 50.51
C GLU A 596 1.18 0.78 50.33
N GLY A 597 0.83 1.91 49.71
CA GLY A 597 1.65 3.12 49.61
C GLY A 597 2.85 3.06 48.64
N VAL A 598 3.14 1.90 48.05
CA VAL A 598 4.24 1.71 47.10
C VAL A 598 3.84 2.24 45.72
N LEU A 599 4.75 2.99 45.06
CA LEU A 599 4.58 3.40 43.67
C LEU A 599 4.92 2.23 42.74
N TYR A 600 3.96 1.87 41.89
CA TYR A 600 4.07 0.84 40.89
C TYR A 600 4.00 1.42 39.47
N ARG A 601 4.56 0.69 38.50
CA ARG A 601 4.31 0.88 37.08
C ARG A 601 3.97 -0.45 36.41
N LEU A 602 2.90 -0.44 35.63
CA LEU A 602 2.40 -1.56 34.83
C LEU A 602 2.83 -1.38 33.38
N LYS A 603 3.37 -2.43 32.77
CA LYS A 603 3.66 -2.49 31.34
C LYS A 603 3.08 -3.77 30.77
N ALA A 604 2.76 -3.80 29.48
CA ALA A 604 2.34 -5.04 28.82
C ALA A 604 3.10 -5.29 27.52
N LEU A 605 3.12 -6.54 27.07
CA LEU A 605 3.62 -6.93 25.75
C LEU A 605 2.74 -8.05 25.16
N THR A 606 2.79 -8.19 23.84
CA THR A 606 2.15 -9.32 23.14
C THR A 606 3.18 -10.42 22.95
N LEU A 607 2.78 -11.67 23.22
CA LEU A 607 3.53 -12.90 22.96
C LEU A 607 2.85 -13.67 21.82
N SER A 608 3.60 -14.07 20.80
CA SER A 608 3.12 -14.95 19.72
C SER A 608 3.86 -16.29 19.81
N PHE A 609 3.15 -17.39 20.07
CA PHE A 609 3.72 -18.71 20.35
C PHE A 609 3.69 -19.64 19.13
N TYR A 610 4.69 -20.52 19.04
CA TYR A 610 4.80 -21.55 17.99
C TYR A 610 5.50 -22.82 18.51
N GLU A 611 5.56 -23.88 17.69
CA GLU A 611 6.20 -25.17 18.01
C GLU A 611 5.72 -25.77 19.35
N GLY A 612 4.42 -26.05 19.45
CA GLY A 612 3.86 -26.63 20.69
C GLY A 612 3.86 -25.66 21.88
N GLY A 613 4.12 -24.37 21.64
CA GLY A 613 4.31 -23.36 22.69
C GLY A 613 5.72 -23.33 23.29
N SER A 614 6.67 -24.10 22.76
CA SER A 614 8.06 -24.13 23.23
C SER A 614 8.81 -22.84 22.85
N ASN A 615 8.47 -22.26 21.71
CA ASN A 615 9.08 -21.04 21.19
C ASN A 615 8.07 -19.90 21.09
N ARG A 616 8.56 -18.66 21.14
CA ARG A 616 7.73 -17.46 21.00
C ARG A 616 8.49 -16.25 20.47
N GLN A 617 7.74 -15.34 19.88
CA GLN A 617 8.14 -13.95 19.68
C GLN A 617 7.46 -13.07 20.72
N ASN A 618 8.10 -11.95 21.06
CA ASN A 618 7.52 -10.96 21.94
C ASN A 618 7.79 -9.56 21.43
N THR A 619 6.84 -8.66 21.64
CA THR A 619 7.08 -7.24 21.45
C THR A 619 7.97 -6.69 22.56
N GLY A 620 8.40 -5.44 22.40
CA GLY A 620 8.78 -4.60 23.53
C GLY A 620 7.59 -4.37 24.48
N TYR A 621 7.87 -3.76 25.63
CA TYR A 621 6.83 -3.35 26.58
C TYR A 621 6.19 -2.02 26.13
N THR A 622 4.88 -1.89 26.35
CA THR A 622 4.17 -0.61 26.21
C THR A 622 4.73 0.47 27.14
N THR A 623 4.42 1.73 26.82
CA THR A 623 4.55 2.85 27.76
C THR A 623 3.89 2.49 29.11
N PRO A 624 4.56 2.76 30.25
CA PRO A 624 4.08 2.33 31.56
C PRO A 624 2.86 3.12 32.06
N CYS A 625 1.96 2.42 32.78
CA CYS A 625 0.88 3.00 33.58
C CYS A 625 1.28 3.03 35.07
N TYR A 626 1.35 4.21 35.69
CA TYR A 626 1.76 4.39 37.09
C TYR A 626 0.58 4.34 38.07
N PHE A 627 0.72 3.63 39.19
CA PHE A 627 -0.33 3.50 40.21
C PHE A 627 0.19 3.20 41.64
N LYS A 628 -0.66 3.37 42.66
CA LYS A 628 -0.43 3.05 44.08
C LYS A 628 -1.63 2.33 44.68
N VAL A 629 -1.40 1.46 45.65
CA VAL A 629 -2.47 0.87 46.47
C VAL A 629 -2.71 1.74 47.72
N ASP A 630 -3.95 2.15 47.93
CA ASP A 630 -4.42 2.79 49.17
C ASP A 630 -5.82 2.27 49.56
N ALA A 631 -5.87 1.29 50.45
CA ALA A 631 -7.12 0.65 50.90
C ALA A 631 -7.93 1.51 51.89
N PHE A 632 -7.32 2.55 52.45
CA PHE A 632 -7.93 3.42 53.48
C PHE A 632 -8.35 4.78 52.93
N GLY A 633 -8.00 5.10 51.69
CA GLY A 633 -8.44 6.28 50.99
C GLY A 633 -9.94 6.20 50.63
N PRO A 634 -10.54 7.34 50.22
CA PRO A 634 -11.90 7.34 49.70
C PRO A 634 -12.11 6.30 48.59
N LYS A 635 -13.32 5.74 48.51
CA LYS A 635 -13.74 4.85 47.44
C LYS A 635 -14.03 5.64 46.15
N GLU A 636 -14.36 4.92 45.09
CA GLU A 636 -14.71 5.49 43.79
C GLU A 636 -15.90 6.47 43.92
N PRO A 637 -15.75 7.74 43.56
CA PRO A 637 -16.86 8.69 43.63
C PRO A 637 -17.92 8.40 42.56
N GLN A 638 -19.17 8.74 42.87
CA GLN A 638 -20.24 8.76 41.88
C GLN A 638 -20.08 9.99 40.99
N VAL A 639 -20.14 9.79 39.67
CA VAL A 639 -19.98 10.84 38.67
C VAL A 639 -21.22 10.90 37.79
N ALA A 640 -21.78 12.09 37.63
CA ALA A 640 -22.83 12.35 36.65
C ALA A 640 -22.40 13.48 35.71
N ILE A 641 -22.92 13.44 34.49
CA ILE A 641 -22.68 14.45 33.46
C ILE A 641 -24.00 15.12 33.11
N SER A 642 -23.97 16.45 32.96
CA SER A 642 -25.14 17.23 32.60
C SER A 642 -25.39 17.22 31.09
N SER A 643 -26.67 17.34 30.70
CA SER A 643 -27.09 17.61 29.31
C SER A 643 -26.32 18.80 28.71
N PRO A 644 -25.93 18.75 27.42
CA PRO A 644 -26.34 17.77 26.41
C PRO A 644 -25.63 16.41 26.47
N TYR A 645 -24.52 16.31 27.19
CA TYR A 645 -23.69 15.10 27.24
C TYR A 645 -24.33 13.98 28.09
N ALA A 646 -23.92 12.73 27.83
CA ALA A 646 -24.37 11.54 28.55
C ALA A 646 -23.21 10.57 28.77
N VAL A 647 -23.26 9.79 29.86
CA VAL A 647 -22.28 8.72 30.12
C VAL A 647 -22.55 7.56 29.17
N CYS A 648 -21.49 6.98 28.62
CA CYS A 648 -21.58 5.78 27.79
C CYS A 648 -21.95 4.55 28.63
N LEU A 649 -22.89 3.77 28.12
CA LEU A 649 -23.32 2.48 28.63
C LEU A 649 -22.57 1.35 27.89
N THR A 650 -22.56 0.14 28.45
CA THR A 650 -21.83 -1.04 27.91
C THR A 650 -22.09 -1.27 26.42
N ASP A 651 -23.34 -1.10 25.98
CA ASP A 651 -23.78 -1.37 24.60
C ASP A 651 -24.21 -0.10 23.83
N ASP A 652 -24.08 1.09 24.45
CA ASP A 652 -24.56 2.34 23.84
C ASP A 652 -23.77 3.57 24.30
N CYS A 653 -23.13 4.27 23.36
CA CYS A 653 -22.26 5.41 23.59
C CYS A 653 -22.55 6.49 22.54
N LEU A 654 -23.76 7.06 22.59
CA LEU A 654 -24.21 8.07 21.62
C LEU A 654 -23.40 9.37 21.72
N PRO A 655 -22.92 9.93 20.60
CA PRO A 655 -22.30 11.25 20.57
C PRO A 655 -23.32 12.34 20.93
N LYS A 656 -22.89 13.29 21.78
CA LYS A 656 -23.70 14.44 22.22
C LYS A 656 -22.82 15.70 22.37
N GLY A 657 -23.45 16.87 22.43
CA GLY A 657 -22.75 18.15 22.57
C GLY A 657 -21.91 18.48 21.34
N GLY A 658 -20.68 18.97 21.53
CA GLY A 658 -19.73 19.20 20.45
C GLY A 658 -18.52 20.03 20.90
N PRO A 659 -17.50 20.18 20.04
CA PRO A 659 -16.31 20.97 20.35
C PRO A 659 -16.68 22.42 20.68
N GLY A 660 -15.99 23.02 21.64
CA GLY A 660 -16.30 24.33 22.19
C GLY A 660 -17.48 24.36 23.19
N GLN A 661 -18.28 23.30 23.31
CA GLN A 661 -19.40 23.26 24.27
C GLN A 661 -18.97 22.68 25.63
N THR A 662 -19.05 23.47 26.69
CA THR A 662 -18.63 23.06 28.04
C THR A 662 -19.47 21.90 28.61
N ALA A 663 -18.84 20.73 28.78
CA ALA A 663 -19.33 19.63 29.61
C ALA A 663 -19.27 20.00 31.10
N THR A 664 -20.32 19.67 31.85
CA THR A 664 -20.40 19.88 33.29
C THR A 664 -20.57 18.55 34.00
N PHE A 665 -19.74 18.30 35.01
CA PHE A 665 -19.74 17.06 35.80
C PHE A 665 -20.15 17.35 37.23
N THR A 666 -20.89 16.46 37.86
CA THR A 666 -21.18 16.49 39.30
C THR A 666 -20.61 15.27 40.00
N PHE A 667 -20.13 15.49 41.22
CA PHE A 667 -19.45 14.45 42.01
C PHE A 667 -20.14 14.24 43.35
N LYS A 668 -20.27 12.97 43.75
CA LYS A 668 -20.82 12.58 45.05
C LYS A 668 -20.00 11.44 45.66
N ALA A 669 -19.98 11.38 46.99
CA ALA A 669 -19.20 10.39 47.72
C ALA A 669 -19.80 9.00 47.50
N ALA A 670 -18.94 7.98 47.53
CA ALA A 670 -19.38 6.59 47.56
C ALA A 670 -20.21 6.31 48.83
N GLU A 671 -21.04 5.28 48.78
CA GLU A 671 -21.76 4.84 49.97
C GLU A 671 -20.79 4.37 51.07
N GLY A 672 -20.93 4.96 52.26
CA GLY A 672 -20.10 4.68 53.44
C GLY A 672 -18.90 5.62 53.64
N ASP A 673 -18.57 6.47 52.67
CA ASP A 673 -17.51 7.47 52.83
C ASP A 673 -18.06 8.74 53.51
N THR A 674 -17.64 8.99 54.75
CA THR A 674 -18.15 10.12 55.57
C THR A 674 -17.15 11.26 55.75
N ASN A 675 -15.91 11.08 55.29
CA ASN A 675 -14.79 12.00 55.52
C ASN A 675 -14.28 12.70 54.24
N VAL A 676 -15.04 12.64 53.13
CA VAL A 676 -14.71 13.32 51.88
C VAL A 676 -14.88 14.84 52.04
N VAL A 677 -13.88 15.61 51.58
CA VAL A 677 -13.85 17.09 51.66
C VAL A 677 -13.64 17.77 50.30
N GLY A 678 -13.64 16.99 49.22
CA GLY A 678 -13.46 17.51 47.87
C GLY A 678 -13.25 16.43 46.83
N TYR A 679 -13.26 16.83 45.56
CA TYR A 679 -13.06 15.96 44.42
C TYR A 679 -12.06 16.58 43.48
N GLU A 680 -11.34 15.73 42.76
CA GLU A 680 -10.53 16.11 41.63
C GLU A 680 -10.89 15.27 40.42
N TYR A 681 -10.73 15.84 39.25
CA TYR A 681 -10.98 15.15 38.00
C TYR A 681 -9.92 15.49 36.96
N SER A 682 -9.70 14.57 36.04
CA SER A 682 -8.87 14.71 34.85
C SER A 682 -9.54 14.02 33.67
N LEU A 683 -9.15 14.37 32.45
CA LEU A 683 -9.66 13.78 31.22
C LEU A 683 -8.55 13.01 30.49
N ASN A 684 -8.97 11.96 29.76
CA ASN A 684 -8.15 11.14 28.85
C ASN A 684 -6.84 10.65 29.46
N SER A 685 -6.90 10.20 30.73
CA SER A 685 -5.81 9.55 31.48
C SER A 685 -4.41 10.18 31.27
N GLY A 686 -4.09 11.22 32.04
CA GLY A 686 -2.79 11.88 31.99
C GLY A 686 -2.82 13.42 32.12
N ALA A 687 -3.99 14.05 32.07
CA ALA A 687 -4.14 15.49 32.29
C ALA A 687 -3.97 15.88 33.77
N THR A 688 -3.51 17.12 34.01
CA THR A 688 -3.40 17.73 35.34
C THR A 688 -4.73 17.65 36.08
N TRP A 689 -4.70 17.16 37.33
CA TRP A 689 -5.88 17.07 38.18
C TRP A 689 -6.48 18.45 38.47
N VAL A 690 -7.74 18.64 38.10
CA VAL A 690 -8.51 19.86 38.38
C VAL A 690 -9.36 19.66 39.62
N LYS A 691 -9.28 20.60 40.58
CA LYS A 691 -10.15 20.59 41.76
C LYS A 691 -11.58 20.94 41.36
N ALA A 692 -12.53 20.08 41.74
CA ALA A 692 -13.95 20.39 41.62
C ALA A 692 -14.28 21.61 42.49
N LYS A 693 -15.23 22.43 42.03
CA LYS A 693 -15.72 23.61 42.75
C LYS A 693 -16.97 23.25 43.55
N LYS A 694 -17.17 23.88 44.71
CA LYS A 694 -18.42 23.76 45.46
C LYS A 694 -19.56 24.42 44.69
N VAL A 695 -20.73 23.80 44.73
CA VAL A 695 -22.00 24.33 44.22
C VAL A 695 -22.87 24.64 45.42
N CYS A 696 -23.36 25.87 45.50
CA CYS A 696 -24.21 26.34 46.58
C CYS A 696 -25.47 27.00 46.02
N ALA A 697 -26.38 27.38 46.91
CA ALA A 697 -27.60 28.10 46.56
C ALA A 697 -27.31 29.34 45.68
N PRO A 698 -28.17 29.63 44.68
CA PRO A 698 -27.87 30.56 43.58
C PRO A 698 -27.67 32.03 44.00
N TRP A 699 -28.03 32.41 45.22
CA TRP A 699 -27.82 33.75 45.78
C TRP A 699 -26.45 33.94 46.44
N LEU A 700 -25.60 32.91 46.50
CA LEU A 700 -24.24 32.98 47.05
C LEU A 700 -23.21 33.17 45.94
N THR A 701 -22.22 34.04 46.17
CA THR A 701 -21.08 34.17 45.24
C THR A 701 -20.16 32.96 45.32
N GLU A 702 -19.33 32.75 44.29
CA GLU A 702 -18.37 31.64 44.26
C GLU A 702 -17.38 31.70 45.44
N SER A 703 -16.96 32.91 45.84
CA SER A 703 -16.08 33.12 47.00
C SER A 703 -16.76 32.79 48.32
N GLN A 704 -18.05 33.10 48.47
CA GLN A 704 -18.85 32.72 49.63
C GLN A 704 -19.05 31.19 49.67
N CYS A 705 -19.31 30.58 48.51
CA CYS A 705 -19.51 29.14 48.40
C CYS A 705 -18.24 28.33 48.71
N ALA A 706 -17.07 28.81 48.29
CA ALA A 706 -15.79 28.12 48.49
C ALA A 706 -15.48 27.84 49.98
N VAL A 707 -15.82 28.79 50.86
CA VAL A 707 -15.54 28.71 52.31
C VAL A 707 -16.67 28.05 53.12
N LEU A 708 -17.80 27.69 52.50
CA LEU A 708 -18.93 27.09 53.21
C LEU A 708 -18.60 25.66 53.70
N PRO A 709 -18.98 25.29 54.93
CA PRO A 709 -18.95 23.90 55.38
C PRO A 709 -19.89 23.03 54.54
N GLU A 710 -19.50 21.79 54.25
CA GLU A 710 -20.32 20.85 53.46
C GLU A 710 -21.61 20.42 54.18
N GLN A 711 -21.67 20.61 55.51
CA GLN A 711 -22.88 20.39 56.31
C GLN A 711 -23.91 21.53 56.19
N SER A 712 -23.58 22.60 55.45
CA SER A 712 -24.48 23.73 55.26
C SER A 712 -25.73 23.32 54.47
N PRO A 713 -26.95 23.71 54.86
CA PRO A 713 -28.16 23.45 54.08
C PRO A 713 -28.18 24.16 52.72
N THR A 714 -27.27 25.13 52.50
CA THR A 714 -27.10 25.85 51.23
C THR A 714 -26.02 25.25 50.33
N PHE A 715 -25.30 24.23 50.79
CA PHE A 715 -24.37 23.45 49.98
C PHE A 715 -25.15 22.40 49.19
N ILE A 716 -24.92 22.32 47.87
CA ILE A 716 -25.70 21.48 46.94
C ILE A 716 -24.86 20.33 46.39
N GLY A 717 -23.54 20.52 46.23
CA GLY A 717 -22.64 19.47 45.75
C GLY A 717 -21.34 20.01 45.17
N TRP A 718 -20.68 19.19 44.35
CA TRP A 718 -19.42 19.53 43.70
C TRP A 718 -19.56 19.49 42.18
N ARG A 719 -18.87 20.41 41.49
CA ARG A 719 -18.92 20.57 40.04
C ARG A 719 -17.54 20.62 39.39
N GLY A 720 -17.39 19.88 38.29
CA GLY A 720 -16.29 20.01 37.33
C GLY A 720 -16.79 20.54 36.00
N THR A 721 -15.90 21.12 35.19
CA THR A 721 -16.21 21.59 33.84
C THR A 721 -15.06 21.29 32.90
N PHE A 722 -15.39 20.97 31.66
CA PHE A 722 -14.43 20.80 30.59
C PHE A 722 -15.02 21.28 29.28
N THR A 723 -14.23 21.94 28.46
CA THR A 723 -14.64 22.34 27.11
C THR A 723 -13.86 21.49 26.12
N PRO A 724 -14.48 20.48 25.48
CA PRO A 724 -13.83 19.69 24.45
C PRO A 724 -13.37 20.58 23.31
N ASP A 725 -12.18 20.34 22.81
CA ASP A 725 -11.62 20.96 21.62
C ASP A 725 -11.88 20.14 20.35
N GLU A 726 -12.29 18.87 20.50
CA GLU A 726 -12.60 17.95 19.41
C GLU A 726 -13.74 17.00 19.77
N GLY A 727 -14.27 16.32 18.75
CA GLY A 727 -15.20 15.22 18.93
C GLY A 727 -14.48 13.92 19.26
N GLY A 728 -15.23 12.95 19.74
CA GLY A 728 -14.71 11.63 20.07
C GLY A 728 -15.02 11.21 21.50
N THR A 729 -14.48 10.06 21.89
CA THR A 729 -14.76 9.48 23.20
C THR A 729 -13.80 10.03 24.24
N TYR A 730 -14.33 10.78 25.19
CA TYR A 730 -13.58 11.30 26.33
C TYR A 730 -13.76 10.40 27.55
N ARG A 731 -12.68 10.16 28.30
CA ARG A 731 -12.69 9.44 29.58
C ARG A 731 -12.43 10.42 30.71
N LEU A 732 -13.45 10.71 31.50
CA LEU A 732 -13.32 11.46 32.75
C LEU A 732 -12.89 10.51 33.86
N THR A 733 -11.72 10.77 34.45
CA THR A 733 -11.24 10.10 35.66
C THR A 733 -11.45 11.03 36.85
N ALA A 734 -12.19 10.60 37.87
CA ALA A 734 -12.51 11.40 39.05
C ALA A 734 -12.15 10.66 40.34
N ARG A 735 -11.64 11.39 41.34
CA ARG A 735 -11.32 10.84 42.67
C ARG A 735 -11.76 11.78 43.78
N ALA A 736 -12.17 11.22 44.91
CA ALA A 736 -12.47 11.98 46.13
C ALA A 736 -11.18 12.25 46.94
N ARG A 737 -11.20 13.30 47.77
CA ARG A 737 -10.17 13.58 48.79
C ARG A 737 -10.80 13.55 50.17
N ASP A 738 -10.12 12.91 51.12
CA ASP A 738 -10.56 12.90 52.52
C ASP A 738 -10.05 14.10 53.33
N ASN A 739 -10.41 14.15 54.61
CA ASN A 739 -9.95 15.15 55.58
C ASN A 739 -8.63 14.80 56.29
N VAL A 740 -7.89 13.77 55.85
CA VAL A 740 -6.64 13.33 56.50
C VAL A 740 -5.46 14.12 55.94
N GLY A 741 -4.70 14.79 56.83
CA GLY A 741 -3.53 15.58 56.45
C GLY A 741 -3.90 16.77 55.53
N SER A 742 -3.25 16.89 54.37
CA SER A 742 -3.58 17.87 53.33
C SER A 742 -4.68 17.40 52.36
N GLY A 743 -5.36 16.30 52.69
CA GLY A 743 -6.47 15.70 51.96
C GLY A 743 -6.01 14.60 51.02
N ARG A 744 -6.07 13.34 51.47
CA ARG A 744 -5.54 12.18 50.75
C ARG A 744 -6.48 11.75 49.61
N PRO A 745 -5.97 11.55 48.38
CA PRO A 745 -6.79 11.12 47.25
C PRO A 745 -7.19 9.64 47.37
N GLY A 746 -8.41 9.32 46.96
CA GLY A 746 -8.96 7.97 46.94
C GLY A 746 -8.93 7.28 45.57
N THR A 747 -9.63 6.14 45.49
CA THR A 747 -9.77 5.35 44.25
C THR A 747 -10.48 6.16 43.16
N SER A 748 -10.02 6.01 41.92
CA SER A 748 -10.58 6.75 40.78
C SER A 748 -11.77 6.03 40.15
N SER A 749 -12.85 6.77 39.92
CA SER A 749 -13.96 6.40 39.04
C SER A 749 -13.66 6.87 37.61
N VAL A 750 -13.98 6.05 36.61
CA VAL A 750 -13.84 6.42 35.20
C VAL A 750 -15.18 6.34 34.51
N VAL A 751 -15.63 7.45 33.96
CA VAL A 751 -16.81 7.51 33.09
C VAL A 751 -16.39 7.96 31.70
N ALA A 752 -16.84 7.25 30.68
CA ALA A 752 -16.69 7.68 29.30
C ALA A 752 -17.92 8.47 28.85
N PHE A 753 -17.74 9.48 28.02
CA PHE A 753 -18.80 10.15 27.28
C PHE A 753 -18.30 10.43 25.87
N LYS A 754 -19.18 10.36 24.88
CA LYS A 754 -18.83 10.64 23.49
C LYS A 754 -19.27 12.07 23.13
N VAL A 755 -18.30 12.90 22.79
CA VAL A 755 -18.51 14.23 22.23
C VAL A 755 -18.76 14.06 20.74
N ASP A 756 -19.79 14.72 20.23
CA ASP A 756 -20.08 14.78 18.80
C ASP A 756 -18.92 15.49 18.04
N ASP A 757 -18.69 15.19 16.76
CA ASP A 757 -17.64 15.83 15.96
C ASP A 757 -17.87 17.35 15.77
N GLY A 758 -19.07 17.83 16.10
CA GLY A 758 -19.46 19.23 16.07
C GLY A 758 -20.44 19.51 14.96
N SER A 759 -20.60 20.78 14.60
CA SER A 759 -21.42 21.11 13.44
C SER A 759 -20.78 20.55 12.17
N SER A 760 -21.52 19.72 11.44
CA SER A 760 -21.22 19.35 10.06
C SER A 760 -21.11 20.62 9.19
N PRO A 761 -20.36 20.55 8.08
CA PRO A 761 -20.35 21.66 7.12
C PRO A 761 -21.78 21.99 6.66
N VAL A 762 -22.05 23.27 6.47
CA VAL A 762 -23.29 23.79 5.87
C VAL A 762 -23.22 23.83 4.34
N GLY A 763 -22.05 23.55 3.77
CA GLY A 763 -21.83 23.33 2.35
C GLY A 763 -20.46 22.70 2.13
N GLN A 764 -20.39 21.69 1.25
CA GLN A 764 -19.15 21.01 0.88
C GLN A 764 -19.16 20.65 -0.61
N TRP A 765 -18.08 20.96 -1.32
CA TRP A 765 -17.94 20.72 -2.76
C TRP A 765 -16.62 20.01 -3.05
N HIS A 766 -16.72 18.78 -3.51
CA HIS A 766 -15.59 17.93 -3.90
C HIS A 766 -15.22 18.04 -5.38
N PHE A 767 -16.05 18.69 -6.20
CA PHE A 767 -15.87 18.81 -7.66
C PHE A 767 -15.68 17.51 -8.46
N ALA A 768 -15.97 16.35 -7.87
CA ALA A 768 -15.78 15.03 -8.49
C ALA A 768 -16.73 14.75 -9.67
N GLU A 769 -17.79 15.54 -9.85
CA GLU A 769 -18.80 15.29 -10.88
C GLU A 769 -18.19 15.36 -12.29
N PRO A 770 -18.64 14.51 -13.24
CA PRO A 770 -18.16 14.55 -14.62
C PRO A 770 -18.56 15.81 -15.37
N ASP A 771 -19.73 16.36 -15.07
CA ASP A 771 -20.26 17.56 -15.72
C ASP A 771 -21.27 18.28 -14.80
N GLY A 772 -21.89 19.34 -15.31
CA GLY A 772 -22.92 20.09 -14.59
C GLY A 772 -22.40 20.95 -13.43
N VAL A 773 -23.31 21.28 -12.50
CA VAL A 773 -23.00 22.05 -11.29
C VAL A 773 -22.11 21.26 -10.34
N ALA A 774 -21.33 21.94 -9.50
CA ALA A 774 -20.67 21.31 -8.35
C ALA A 774 -21.71 21.06 -7.27
N VAL A 775 -21.94 19.79 -6.94
CA VAL A 775 -22.98 19.38 -6.00
C VAL A 775 -22.48 19.63 -4.59
N ASP A 776 -23.38 20.17 -3.77
CA ASP A 776 -23.16 20.29 -2.33
C ASP A 776 -23.38 18.91 -1.68
N SER A 777 -22.31 18.25 -1.24
CA SER A 777 -22.36 16.90 -0.67
C SER A 777 -23.00 16.85 0.73
N THR A 778 -23.32 17.99 1.33
CA THR A 778 -24.06 18.06 2.60
C THR A 778 -25.57 17.97 2.41
N ALA A 779 -26.06 18.11 1.17
CA ALA A 779 -27.47 18.05 0.85
C ALA A 779 -28.03 16.63 0.92
N ALA A 780 -29.28 16.48 1.37
CA ALA A 780 -29.97 15.20 1.31
C ALA A 780 -30.26 14.79 -0.14
N ASP A 781 -30.17 13.48 -0.42
CA ASP A 781 -30.38 12.88 -1.74
C ASP A 781 -31.61 13.46 -2.47
N GLY A 782 -31.41 13.96 -3.68
CA GLY A 782 -32.47 14.52 -4.52
C GLY A 782 -32.81 16.01 -4.28
N THR A 783 -32.11 16.70 -3.38
CA THR A 783 -32.16 18.17 -3.26
C THR A 783 -30.90 18.82 -3.84
N THR A 784 -31.01 20.02 -4.43
CA THR A 784 -29.84 20.68 -5.04
C THR A 784 -28.97 21.46 -4.04
N GLY A 785 -29.23 21.37 -2.73
CA GLY A 785 -28.45 22.04 -1.68
C GLY A 785 -28.02 23.47 -2.02
N HIS A 786 -26.79 23.82 -1.63
CA HIS A 786 -26.10 25.02 -2.08
C HIS A 786 -25.22 24.76 -3.34
N SER A 787 -25.64 23.94 -4.31
CA SER A 787 -24.81 23.61 -5.48
C SER A 787 -24.27 24.86 -6.22
N ALA A 788 -23.04 24.78 -6.70
CA ALA A 788 -22.33 25.87 -7.34
C ALA A 788 -22.24 25.71 -8.86
N SER A 789 -22.58 26.76 -9.61
CA SER A 789 -22.44 26.77 -11.08
C SER A 789 -21.03 27.20 -11.48
N LEU A 790 -20.39 26.43 -12.36
CA LEU A 790 -19.10 26.78 -12.98
C LEU A 790 -19.31 27.78 -14.11
N SER A 791 -18.42 28.76 -14.25
CA SER A 791 -18.56 29.86 -15.21
C SER A 791 -17.20 30.40 -15.66
N GLY A 792 -17.18 31.16 -16.76
CA GLY A 792 -16.00 31.89 -17.21
C GLY A 792 -14.81 31.01 -17.64
N GLY A 793 -15.08 29.79 -18.09
CA GLY A 793 -14.05 28.83 -18.48
C GLY A 793 -13.48 28.01 -17.33
N ALA A 794 -14.14 27.98 -16.18
CA ALA A 794 -13.87 26.99 -15.14
C ALA A 794 -14.14 25.58 -15.67
N VAL A 795 -13.20 24.66 -15.42
CA VAL A 795 -13.29 23.26 -15.82
C VAL A 795 -12.93 22.36 -14.65
N ARG A 796 -13.29 21.08 -14.76
CA ARG A 796 -12.80 20.04 -13.86
C ARG A 796 -11.72 19.24 -14.58
N ASP A 797 -10.66 18.90 -13.87
CA ASP A 797 -9.64 17.96 -14.36
C ASP A 797 -9.33 16.91 -13.30
N ASP A 798 -8.67 15.83 -13.71
CA ASP A 798 -8.44 14.63 -12.90
C ASP A 798 -7.31 14.79 -11.86
N ARG A 799 -7.02 16.03 -11.43
CA ARG A 799 -6.03 16.36 -10.39
C ARG A 799 -6.71 16.70 -9.06
N GLY A 800 -7.83 16.05 -8.74
CA GLY A 800 -8.54 16.22 -7.48
C GLY A 800 -7.66 15.85 -6.30
N ARG A 801 -7.79 16.55 -5.17
CA ARG A 801 -6.88 16.41 -4.04
C ARG A 801 -7.02 15.04 -3.36
N ARG A 802 -8.16 14.33 -3.47
CA ARG A 802 -8.28 12.99 -2.90
C ARG A 802 -7.56 11.91 -3.74
N GLY A 803 -7.21 12.23 -4.98
CA GLY A 803 -6.54 11.33 -5.91
C GLY A 803 -7.41 10.14 -6.31
N VAL A 804 -6.81 8.95 -6.38
CA VAL A 804 -7.56 7.73 -6.74
C VAL A 804 -8.22 7.13 -5.49
N LEU A 805 -9.55 7.05 -5.52
CA LEU A 805 -10.36 6.37 -4.52
C LEU A 805 -10.57 4.91 -4.92
N THR A 806 -10.19 3.99 -4.06
CA THR A 806 -10.40 2.55 -4.23
C THR A 806 -11.41 1.99 -3.24
N ARG A 807 -11.81 2.78 -2.24
CA ARG A 807 -12.73 2.41 -1.16
C ARG A 807 -13.77 3.49 -0.94
N ASP A 808 -14.93 3.08 -0.42
CA ASP A 808 -15.99 3.99 0.01
C ASP A 808 -15.73 4.56 1.42
N ALA A 809 -16.62 5.43 1.89
CA ALA A 809 -16.52 6.07 3.20
C ALA A 809 -16.64 5.10 4.40
N LYS A 810 -17.06 3.84 4.17
CA LYS A 810 -17.13 2.75 5.17
C LYS A 810 -15.97 1.78 5.02
N ASP A 811 -14.94 2.19 4.29
CA ASP A 811 -13.73 1.43 4.01
C ASP A 811 -13.96 0.14 3.19
N GLN A 812 -15.10 0.04 2.52
CA GLN A 812 -15.40 -1.09 1.64
C GLN A 812 -14.77 -0.88 0.26
N PRO A 813 -14.15 -1.91 -0.35
CA PRO A 813 -13.64 -1.83 -1.71
C PRO A 813 -14.72 -1.40 -2.71
N LEU A 814 -14.38 -0.45 -3.59
CA LEU A 814 -15.21 -0.04 -4.71
C LEU A 814 -15.17 -1.10 -5.82
N GLU A 815 -16.26 -1.23 -6.59
CA GLU A 815 -16.27 -2.10 -7.78
C GLU A 815 -15.24 -1.68 -8.82
N ALA A 816 -14.96 -0.38 -8.91
CA ALA A 816 -13.88 0.19 -9.72
C ALA A 816 -13.25 1.40 -9.04
N PRO A 817 -11.92 1.58 -9.17
CA PRO A 817 -11.26 2.79 -8.72
C PRO A 817 -11.86 4.03 -9.40
N VAL A 818 -11.97 5.13 -8.65
CA VAL A 818 -12.48 6.42 -9.12
C VAL A 818 -11.40 7.48 -8.95
N THR A 819 -10.96 8.08 -10.06
CA THR A 819 -10.08 9.25 -10.00
C THR A 819 -10.87 10.49 -9.64
N ASP A 820 -10.44 11.17 -8.59
CA ASP A 820 -11.03 12.43 -8.13
C ASP A 820 -10.79 13.58 -9.11
N ARG A 821 -11.64 14.59 -9.07
CA ARG A 821 -11.51 15.78 -9.93
C ARG A 821 -11.49 17.06 -9.13
N GLY A 822 -10.64 17.99 -9.54
CA GLY A 822 -10.53 19.32 -8.94
C GLY A 822 -11.06 20.43 -9.85
N LEU A 823 -11.46 21.56 -9.25
CA LEU A 823 -11.86 22.76 -9.98
C LEU A 823 -10.62 23.51 -10.50
N SER A 824 -10.43 23.59 -11.81
CA SER A 824 -9.37 24.37 -12.46
C SER A 824 -9.87 25.75 -12.91
N LEU A 825 -9.10 26.79 -12.57
CA LEU A 825 -9.42 28.18 -12.78
C LEU A 825 -8.28 28.93 -13.48
N ASN A 826 -8.63 29.71 -14.50
CA ASN A 826 -7.70 30.33 -15.45
C ASN A 826 -7.08 31.67 -14.99
N GLY A 827 -7.36 32.14 -13.78
CA GLY A 827 -6.80 33.40 -13.26
C GLY A 827 -7.37 34.69 -13.85
N THR A 828 -8.39 34.63 -14.71
CA THR A 828 -8.93 35.83 -15.38
C THR A 828 -10.43 35.95 -15.29
N THR A 829 -11.17 34.90 -15.62
CA THR A 829 -12.63 34.93 -15.74
C THR A 829 -13.31 33.71 -15.12
N ALA A 830 -12.57 32.62 -14.89
CA ALA A 830 -13.11 31.37 -14.37
C ALA A 830 -13.48 31.47 -12.88
N TYR A 831 -14.64 30.96 -12.51
CA TYR A 831 -15.09 30.84 -11.11
C TYR A 831 -16.19 29.79 -10.98
N ALA A 832 -16.51 29.41 -9.74
CA ALA A 832 -17.77 28.77 -9.39
C ALA A 832 -18.54 29.62 -8.37
N ALA A 833 -19.86 29.61 -8.42
CA ALA A 833 -20.69 30.37 -7.49
C ALA A 833 -21.98 29.64 -7.14
N THR A 834 -22.39 29.71 -5.88
CA THR A 834 -23.71 29.23 -5.45
C THR A 834 -24.80 30.15 -5.99
N THR A 835 -26.07 29.72 -5.87
CA THR A 835 -27.20 30.59 -6.25
C THR A 835 -27.63 31.52 -5.11
N ASN A 836 -27.61 31.01 -3.88
CA ASN A 836 -28.08 31.71 -2.70
C ASN A 836 -26.97 31.84 -1.65
N THR A 837 -27.23 32.65 -0.62
CA THR A 837 -26.38 32.76 0.57
C THR A 837 -26.10 31.40 1.19
N VAL A 838 -24.85 31.17 1.61
CA VAL A 838 -24.45 29.98 2.37
C VAL A 838 -24.19 30.35 3.83
N LEU A 839 -23.52 31.48 4.09
CA LEU A 839 -23.14 31.93 5.42
C LEU A 839 -23.90 33.18 5.89
N ASP A 840 -24.26 33.22 7.17
CA ASP A 840 -24.49 34.47 7.89
C ASP A 840 -23.13 35.03 8.37
N THR A 841 -22.55 35.94 7.58
CA THR A 841 -21.21 36.50 7.83
C THR A 841 -21.14 37.46 9.02
N ALA A 842 -22.27 37.78 9.66
CA ALA A 842 -22.29 38.54 10.91
C ALA A 842 -22.03 37.64 12.15
N ARG A 843 -22.05 36.32 11.97
CA ARG A 843 -21.81 35.32 13.03
C ARG A 843 -20.44 34.66 12.85
N SER A 844 -20.09 33.76 13.76
CA SER A 844 -18.89 32.94 13.63
C SER A 844 -19.03 31.96 12.47
N TYR A 845 -17.94 31.78 11.71
CA TYR A 845 -17.87 30.85 10.59
C TYR A 845 -16.43 30.39 10.34
N THR A 846 -16.32 29.26 9.65
CA THR A 846 -15.06 28.74 9.12
C THR A 846 -15.24 28.41 7.65
N VAL A 847 -14.22 28.71 6.84
CA VAL A 847 -14.15 28.33 5.43
C VAL A 847 -12.81 27.64 5.19
N SER A 848 -12.80 26.54 4.46
CA SER A 848 -11.57 25.85 4.06
C SER A 848 -11.62 25.37 2.62
N ALA A 849 -10.45 25.15 2.05
CA ALA A 849 -10.26 24.50 0.77
C ALA A 849 -8.85 23.90 0.70
N TRP A 850 -8.68 22.85 -0.08
CA TRP A 850 -7.39 22.53 -0.65
C TRP A 850 -7.18 23.39 -1.90
N VAL A 851 -6.00 23.99 -2.03
CA VAL A 851 -5.71 24.90 -3.14
C VAL A 851 -4.30 24.67 -3.68
N ARG A 852 -4.17 24.69 -5.01
CA ARG A 852 -2.90 24.68 -5.73
C ARG A 852 -2.81 25.91 -6.61
N VAL A 853 -1.99 26.88 -6.21
CA VAL A 853 -1.71 28.07 -7.02
C VAL A 853 -0.70 27.72 -8.11
N ASP A 854 -0.98 28.03 -9.37
CA ASP A 854 -0.06 27.69 -10.47
C ASP A 854 1.26 28.48 -10.39
N VAL A 855 2.37 27.87 -10.85
CA VAL A 855 3.72 28.45 -10.73
C VAL A 855 3.81 29.84 -11.36
N GLY A 856 3.16 30.03 -12.52
CA GLY A 856 3.11 31.30 -13.27
C GLY A 856 2.08 32.32 -12.79
N ALA A 857 1.33 32.04 -11.72
CA ALA A 857 0.30 32.95 -11.21
C ALA A 857 0.90 34.30 -10.74
N SER A 858 0.12 35.38 -10.75
CA SER A 858 0.59 36.67 -10.25
C SER A 858 -0.58 37.50 -9.72
N GLY A 859 -0.28 38.51 -8.90
CA GLY A 859 -1.30 39.35 -8.26
C GLY A 859 -2.01 38.65 -7.09
N THR A 860 -3.02 39.33 -6.55
CA THR A 860 -3.89 38.80 -5.50
C THR A 860 -4.93 37.86 -6.10
N MET A 861 -5.16 36.73 -5.46
CA MET A 861 -6.13 35.72 -5.87
C MET A 861 -6.99 35.34 -4.68
N THR A 862 -8.31 35.42 -4.82
CA THR A 862 -9.28 35.03 -3.78
C THR A 862 -9.84 33.66 -4.10
N VAL A 863 -9.72 32.74 -3.14
CA VAL A 863 -10.24 31.38 -3.23
C VAL A 863 -11.69 31.34 -2.80
N LEU A 864 -12.01 31.93 -1.65
CA LEU A 864 -13.37 31.94 -1.11
C LEU A 864 -13.78 33.34 -0.66
N SER A 865 -14.99 33.74 -1.04
CA SER A 865 -15.64 34.96 -0.57
C SER A 865 -17.17 34.79 -0.59
N GLN A 866 -17.93 35.77 -0.07
CA GLN A 866 -19.38 35.84 -0.28
C GLN A 866 -19.77 37.23 -0.80
N ALA A 867 -20.65 37.29 -1.80
CA ALA A 867 -21.10 38.56 -2.36
C ALA A 867 -22.15 39.24 -1.44
N PRO A 868 -22.12 40.57 -1.26
CA PRO A 868 -23.12 41.31 -0.49
C PRO A 868 -24.27 41.83 -1.36
N GLU A 869 -25.13 40.98 -1.94
CA GLU A 869 -26.16 41.45 -2.90
C GLU A 869 -27.16 42.45 -2.29
N SER A 870 -27.62 42.21 -1.05
CA SER A 870 -28.54 43.10 -0.32
C SER A 870 -28.15 43.21 1.17
N GLY A 871 -27.45 44.26 1.57
CA GLY A 871 -27.03 44.43 2.97
C GLY A 871 -26.25 45.72 3.22
N ASN A 872 -26.48 46.36 4.37
CA ASN A 872 -25.70 47.53 4.80
C ASN A 872 -24.47 47.05 5.58
N PRO A 873 -23.29 47.71 5.46
CA PRO A 873 -23.07 49.02 4.84
C PRO A 873 -22.61 49.02 3.37
N PHE A 874 -22.33 47.85 2.78
CA PHE A 874 -21.59 47.74 1.50
C PHE A 874 -22.31 46.95 0.40
N ALA A 875 -23.63 47.09 0.27
CA ALA A 875 -24.43 46.42 -0.74
C ALA A 875 -23.81 46.52 -2.15
N GLY A 876 -23.59 45.36 -2.77
CA GLY A 876 -23.02 45.19 -4.11
C GLY A 876 -21.59 45.68 -4.28
N LYS A 877 -20.83 45.96 -3.22
CA LYS A 877 -19.50 46.59 -3.34
C LYS A 877 -18.32 45.73 -2.90
N TYR A 878 -18.37 45.13 -1.72
CA TYR A 878 -17.20 44.46 -1.13
C TYR A 878 -17.55 43.11 -0.52
N SER A 879 -16.78 42.06 -0.79
CA SER A 879 -16.89 40.83 -0.01
C SER A 879 -16.56 41.09 1.47
N PRO A 880 -17.35 40.59 2.44
CA PRO A 880 -17.08 40.79 3.86
C PRO A 880 -15.86 40.00 4.33
N PHE A 881 -15.43 39.00 3.57
CA PHE A 881 -14.20 38.27 3.79
C PHE A 881 -13.55 37.84 2.47
N GLY A 882 -12.27 37.50 2.55
CA GLY A 882 -11.53 36.85 1.47
C GLY A 882 -10.45 35.94 2.03
N LEU A 883 -10.52 34.66 1.66
CA LEU A 883 -9.40 33.72 1.81
C LEU A 883 -8.55 33.80 0.54
N SER A 884 -7.38 34.41 0.63
CA SER A 884 -6.64 34.88 -0.54
C SER A 884 -5.15 34.54 -0.49
N TYR A 885 -4.55 34.35 -1.66
CA TYR A 885 -3.12 34.27 -1.89
C TYR A 885 -2.61 35.57 -2.52
N ASP A 886 -1.54 36.13 -1.98
CA ASP A 886 -0.84 37.27 -2.59
C ASP A 886 0.37 36.78 -3.38
N GLY A 887 0.31 36.88 -4.71
CA GLY A 887 1.39 36.47 -5.60
C GLY A 887 2.64 37.35 -5.53
N ALA A 888 2.61 38.54 -4.93
CA ALA A 888 3.82 39.35 -4.76
C ALA A 888 4.68 38.86 -3.58
N SER A 889 4.03 38.53 -2.46
CA SER A 889 4.70 38.03 -1.25
C SER A 889 4.73 36.50 -1.14
N ASN A 890 4.00 35.80 -2.00
CA ASN A 890 3.74 34.36 -1.94
C ASN A 890 3.16 33.91 -0.60
N THR A 891 2.26 34.72 -0.02
CA THR A 891 1.67 34.43 1.29
C THR A 891 0.15 34.29 1.22
N TRP A 892 -0.37 33.41 2.06
CA TRP A 892 -1.80 33.24 2.30
C TRP A 892 -2.32 34.24 3.33
N SER A 893 -3.60 34.59 3.22
CA SER A 893 -4.28 35.46 4.17
C SER A 893 -5.76 35.19 4.28
N MET A 894 -6.29 35.35 5.49
CA MET A 894 -7.72 35.49 5.75
C MET A 894 -7.98 36.95 6.10
N SER A 895 -8.81 37.63 5.30
CA SER A 895 -9.19 39.02 5.53
C SER A 895 -10.67 39.13 5.83
N VAL A 896 -11.05 40.03 6.74
CA VAL A 896 -12.45 40.42 7.02
C VAL A 896 -12.58 41.93 6.95
N LEU A 897 -13.67 42.40 6.34
CA LEU A 897 -14.02 43.82 6.25
C LEU A 897 -15.05 44.15 7.33
N ALA A 898 -14.71 45.05 8.24
CA ALA A 898 -15.62 45.53 9.27
C ALA A 898 -16.67 46.52 8.71
N ASP A 899 -17.76 46.73 9.44
CA ASP A 899 -18.87 47.62 9.04
C ASP A 899 -18.48 49.11 8.94
N ASP A 900 -17.37 49.50 9.55
CA ASP A 900 -16.74 50.82 9.44
C ASP A 900 -15.82 50.97 8.21
N GLY A 901 -15.61 49.89 7.45
CA GLY A 901 -14.74 49.83 6.29
C GLY A 901 -13.29 49.44 6.59
N GLY A 902 -12.95 49.13 7.84
CA GLY A 902 -11.63 48.62 8.24
C GLY A 902 -11.38 47.21 7.70
N LEU A 903 -10.26 47.01 7.00
CA LEU A 903 -9.82 45.69 6.53
C LEU A 903 -8.86 45.05 7.54
N HIS A 904 -9.26 43.94 8.13
CA HIS A 904 -8.47 43.19 9.11
C HIS A 904 -7.93 41.93 8.45
N LYS A 905 -6.59 41.75 8.45
CA LYS A 905 -5.92 40.69 7.69
C LYS A 905 -5.01 39.85 8.59
N ALA A 906 -5.35 38.58 8.77
CA ALA A 906 -4.46 37.57 9.31
C ALA A 906 -3.65 36.97 8.14
N ALA A 907 -2.33 37.16 8.13
CA ALA A 907 -1.45 36.73 7.03
C ALA A 907 -0.36 35.78 7.52
N ALA A 908 -0.01 34.81 6.67
CA ALA A 908 1.13 33.93 6.89
C ALA A 908 2.44 34.74 6.93
N GLN A 909 3.33 34.38 7.84
CA GLN A 909 4.58 35.11 8.07
C GLN A 909 5.74 34.65 7.17
N ARG A 910 5.54 33.53 6.44
CA ARG A 910 6.53 32.94 5.54
C ARG A 910 5.91 32.72 4.18
N ALA A 911 6.73 32.87 3.15
CA ALA A 911 6.35 32.53 1.79
C ALA A 911 6.02 31.03 1.69
N THR A 912 4.96 30.74 0.95
CA THR A 912 4.47 29.39 0.64
C THR A 912 4.72 29.09 -0.84
N PRO A 913 5.24 27.89 -1.18
CA PRO A 913 5.52 27.54 -2.56
C PRO A 913 4.27 27.52 -3.45
N ARG A 914 4.49 27.61 -4.76
CA ARG A 914 3.45 27.43 -5.79
C ARG A 914 3.60 26.08 -6.47
N GLY A 915 2.56 25.65 -7.16
CA GLY A 915 2.50 24.37 -7.88
C GLY A 915 2.30 23.17 -6.95
N VAL A 916 2.04 23.41 -5.66
CA VAL A 916 1.82 22.39 -4.63
C VAL A 916 0.44 22.57 -4.01
N TRP A 917 -0.17 21.47 -3.56
CA TRP A 917 -1.43 21.51 -2.81
C TRP A 917 -1.18 21.97 -1.37
N THR A 918 -1.91 22.99 -0.95
CA THR A 918 -1.90 23.51 0.43
C THR A 918 -3.33 23.57 0.95
N HIS A 919 -3.57 23.04 2.14
CA HIS A 919 -4.85 23.23 2.82
C HIS A 919 -4.87 24.62 3.46
N VAL A 920 -5.92 25.38 3.20
CA VAL A 920 -6.08 26.73 3.70
C VAL A 920 -7.43 26.87 4.40
N ALA A 921 -7.41 27.38 5.64
CA ALA A 921 -8.63 27.62 6.39
C ALA A 921 -8.63 29.00 7.06
N GLY A 922 -9.77 29.69 6.96
CA GLY A 922 -10.04 30.96 7.61
C GLY A 922 -11.12 30.80 8.67
N VAL A 923 -10.85 31.29 9.88
CA VAL A 923 -11.83 31.29 10.98
C VAL A 923 -12.18 32.73 11.34
N HIS A 924 -13.46 33.06 11.32
CA HIS A 924 -13.98 34.28 11.91
C HIS A 924 -14.76 33.93 13.17
N ASP A 925 -14.31 34.42 14.31
CA ASP A 925 -14.97 34.28 15.61
C ASP A 925 -15.60 35.63 15.96
N ALA A 926 -16.91 35.74 15.72
CA ALA A 926 -17.67 36.96 15.97
C ALA A 926 -17.87 37.21 17.47
N GLU A 927 -17.86 36.16 18.30
CA GLU A 927 -18.05 36.28 19.75
C GLU A 927 -16.83 36.91 20.41
N ASN A 928 -15.64 36.46 20.01
CA ASN A 928 -14.37 36.97 20.52
C ASN A 928 -13.75 38.10 19.66
N LYS A 929 -14.41 38.46 18.55
CA LYS A 929 -13.95 39.44 17.55
C LYS A 929 -12.54 39.12 17.05
N LYS A 930 -12.33 37.91 16.57
CA LYS A 930 -11.04 37.45 16.04
C LYS A 930 -11.18 36.92 14.62
N VAL A 931 -10.12 37.08 13.85
CA VAL A 931 -9.93 36.37 12.57
C VAL A 931 -8.60 35.62 12.60
N SER A 932 -8.61 34.37 12.16
CA SER A 932 -7.44 33.50 12.15
C SER A 932 -7.24 32.83 10.80
N LEU A 933 -5.97 32.59 10.45
CA LEU A 933 -5.55 31.83 9.27
C LEU A 933 -4.83 30.57 9.70
N TYR A 934 -5.19 29.44 9.09
CA TYR A 934 -4.52 28.15 9.22
C TYR A 934 -4.03 27.68 7.86
N LEU A 935 -2.84 27.07 7.84
CA LEU A 935 -2.26 26.40 6.68
C LEU A 935 -1.90 24.98 7.08
N ASN A 936 -2.31 23.98 6.28
CA ASN A 936 -2.06 22.57 6.55
C ASN A 936 -2.45 22.16 7.98
N GLY A 937 -3.58 22.67 8.48
CA GLY A 937 -4.05 22.43 9.84
C GLY A 937 -3.39 23.27 10.95
N THR A 938 -2.33 24.03 10.64
CA THR A 938 -1.53 24.77 11.62
C THR A 938 -1.83 26.27 11.61
N LEU A 939 -2.10 26.84 12.80
CA LEU A 939 -2.35 28.28 12.98
C LEU A 939 -1.15 29.12 12.55
N GLN A 940 -1.38 30.10 11.66
CA GLN A 940 -0.35 31.03 11.18
C GLN A 940 -0.43 32.40 11.86
N ALA A 941 -1.65 32.92 12.02
CA ALA A 941 -1.88 34.25 12.57
C ALA A 941 -3.30 34.38 13.09
N THR A 942 -3.46 35.20 14.14
CA THR A 942 -4.75 35.66 14.66
C THR A 942 -4.67 37.17 14.88
N VAL A 943 -5.66 37.92 14.41
CA VAL A 943 -5.76 39.37 14.63
C VAL A 943 -7.15 39.74 15.13
N ASP A 944 -7.29 40.95 15.69
CA ASP A 944 -8.60 41.51 16.04
C ASP A 944 -9.43 41.71 14.78
N ALA A 945 -10.69 41.28 14.83
CA ALA A 945 -11.71 41.63 13.85
C ALA A 945 -12.47 42.88 14.33
N GLY A 946 -12.92 43.71 13.38
CA GLY A 946 -13.87 44.77 13.67
C GLY A 946 -15.30 44.23 13.82
N THR A 947 -16.30 45.11 13.76
CA THR A 947 -17.71 44.69 13.84
C THR A 947 -18.12 44.03 12.51
N ALA A 948 -18.56 42.77 12.59
CA ALA A 948 -18.99 42.01 11.43
C ALA A 948 -20.37 42.45 10.93
N TRP A 949 -20.64 42.21 9.65
CA TRP A 949 -21.90 42.53 8.99
C TRP A 949 -22.33 41.41 8.04
N LYS A 950 -23.62 41.40 7.69
CA LYS A 950 -24.25 40.31 6.94
C LYS A 950 -24.21 40.56 5.44
N ALA A 951 -23.57 39.65 4.70
CA ALA A 951 -23.74 39.50 3.26
C ALA A 951 -24.87 38.51 2.95
N THR A 952 -25.65 38.80 1.91
CA THR A 952 -26.86 38.06 1.52
C THR A 952 -26.80 37.51 0.10
N GLY A 953 -25.68 37.67 -0.59
CA GLY A 953 -25.47 37.11 -1.92
C GLY A 953 -24.79 35.74 -1.89
N PRO A 954 -24.47 35.20 -3.07
CA PRO A 954 -23.88 33.88 -3.23
C PRO A 954 -22.44 33.76 -2.73
N LEU A 955 -22.08 32.56 -2.26
CA LEU A 955 -20.70 32.17 -2.03
C LEU A 955 -19.96 32.12 -3.37
N GLN A 956 -18.76 32.69 -3.41
CA GLN A 956 -17.88 32.72 -4.58
C GLN A 956 -16.68 31.82 -4.32
N ILE A 957 -16.37 30.99 -5.32
CA ILE A 957 -15.20 30.14 -5.36
C ILE A 957 -14.33 30.61 -6.53
N GLY A 958 -13.15 31.14 -6.20
CA GLY A 958 -12.15 31.57 -7.16
C GLY A 958 -12.18 33.04 -7.57
N ARG A 959 -12.90 33.92 -6.85
CA ARG A 959 -12.87 35.37 -7.05
C ARG A 959 -13.41 36.14 -5.83
N GLY A 960 -13.09 37.44 -5.74
CA GLY A 960 -13.62 38.36 -4.74
C GLY A 960 -14.39 39.53 -5.37
N LEU A 961 -15.30 40.16 -4.62
CA LEU A 961 -15.96 41.40 -5.05
C LEU A 961 -15.26 42.60 -4.40
N TRP A 962 -14.76 43.52 -5.22
CA TRP A 962 -14.12 44.75 -4.76
C TRP A 962 -14.62 45.97 -5.54
N ALA A 963 -15.06 47.00 -4.81
CA ALA A 963 -15.60 48.24 -5.37
C ALA A 963 -16.67 48.03 -6.46
N GLY A 964 -17.47 46.96 -6.33
CA GLY A 964 -18.55 46.60 -7.26
C GLY A 964 -18.12 45.80 -8.50
N ALA A 965 -16.86 45.40 -8.60
CA ALA A 965 -16.35 44.54 -9.66
C ALA A 965 -15.78 43.23 -9.09
N TYR A 966 -16.05 42.12 -9.76
CA TYR A 966 -15.39 40.86 -9.44
C TYR A 966 -13.94 40.91 -9.93
N THR A 967 -13.01 40.65 -9.02
CA THR A 967 -11.55 40.72 -9.21
C THR A 967 -10.89 39.50 -8.54
N ASP A 968 -9.56 39.46 -8.60
CA ASP A 968 -8.71 38.54 -7.85
C ASP A 968 -9.05 37.07 -8.19
N TYR A 969 -9.20 36.79 -9.49
CA TYR A 969 -9.53 35.46 -9.98
C TYR A 969 -8.41 34.48 -9.69
N LEU A 970 -8.72 33.31 -9.13
CA LEU A 970 -7.73 32.28 -8.83
C LEU A 970 -7.13 31.73 -10.13
N HIS A 971 -5.79 31.72 -10.21
CA HIS A 971 -5.03 31.00 -11.22
C HIS A 971 -4.46 29.73 -10.60
N GLY A 972 -5.14 28.61 -10.81
CA GLY A 972 -4.79 27.34 -10.18
C GLY A 972 -5.97 26.42 -10.01
N SER A 973 -5.85 25.49 -9.07
CA SER A 973 -6.86 24.48 -8.75
C SER A 973 -7.38 24.64 -7.33
N ALA A 974 -8.66 24.37 -7.11
CA ALA A 974 -9.29 24.29 -5.78
C ALA A 974 -10.08 22.99 -5.65
N ASP A 975 -10.10 22.44 -4.45
CA ASP A 975 -10.84 21.22 -4.15
C ASP A 975 -11.24 21.15 -2.67
N GLU A 976 -12.15 20.24 -2.33
CA GLU A 976 -12.62 19.96 -0.96
C GLU A 976 -13.06 21.25 -0.25
N VAL A 977 -13.76 22.12 -0.97
CA VAL A 977 -14.24 23.40 -0.44
C VAL A 977 -15.29 23.12 0.60
N SER A 978 -15.08 23.59 1.81
CA SER A 978 -15.97 23.30 2.95
C SER A 978 -16.25 24.56 3.76
N VAL A 979 -17.48 24.67 4.25
CA VAL A 979 -17.98 25.86 4.92
C VAL A 979 -18.78 25.48 6.15
N TRP A 980 -18.54 26.13 7.29
CA TRP A 980 -19.22 25.89 8.56
C TRP A 980 -19.76 27.19 9.15
N GLN A 981 -20.98 27.14 9.71
CA GLN A 981 -21.57 28.25 10.48
C GLN A 981 -21.14 28.19 11.97
N SER A 982 -19.84 28.00 12.19
CA SER A 982 -19.22 27.92 13.51
C SER A 982 -17.76 28.32 13.40
N ALA A 983 -17.16 28.84 14.48
CA ALA A 983 -15.70 28.96 14.56
C ALA A 983 -15.11 27.59 14.96
N LEU A 984 -14.53 26.86 14.01
CA LEU A 984 -13.86 25.59 14.30
C LEU A 984 -12.61 25.81 15.17
N THR A 985 -12.32 24.83 16.01
CA THR A 985 -11.08 24.79 16.81
C THR A 985 -9.88 24.43 15.95
N GLY A 986 -8.67 24.67 16.46
CA GLY A 986 -7.44 24.24 15.78
C GLY A 986 -7.37 22.73 15.56
N SER A 987 -7.89 21.90 16.48
CA SER A 987 -7.91 20.44 16.31
C SER A 987 -8.86 20.02 15.18
N GLN A 988 -10.06 20.60 15.11
CA GLN A 988 -11.00 20.34 14.03
C GLN A 988 -10.42 20.72 12.65
N ILE A 989 -9.70 21.84 12.57
CA ILE A 989 -9.04 22.28 11.33
C ILE A 989 -7.85 21.36 10.98
N SER A 990 -7.13 20.87 11.99
CA SER A 990 -6.10 19.86 11.80
C SER A 990 -6.68 18.57 11.21
N LYS A 991 -7.80 18.08 11.74
CA LYS A 991 -8.52 16.90 11.22
C LYS A 991 -9.04 17.10 9.80
N ASP A 992 -9.61 18.27 9.48
CA ASP A 992 -10.01 18.65 8.13
C ASP A 992 -8.83 18.59 7.14
N ALA A 993 -7.65 19.06 7.57
CA ALA A 993 -6.42 19.02 6.77
C ALA A 993 -5.82 17.62 6.59
N GLN A 994 -6.28 16.58 7.31
CA GLN A 994 -5.84 15.20 7.08
C GLN A 994 -6.50 14.59 5.84
N LEU A 995 -7.69 15.08 5.48
CA LEU A 995 -8.49 14.59 4.34
C LEU A 995 -8.73 13.07 4.39
N TRP A 996 -9.32 12.58 5.48
CA TRP A 996 -9.72 11.18 5.58
C TRP A 996 -10.84 10.86 4.59
N THR A 997 -10.68 9.77 3.83
CA THR A 997 -11.72 9.23 2.93
C THR A 997 -12.47 8.08 3.59
N SER A 998 -11.84 7.39 4.54
CA SER A 998 -12.42 6.37 5.44
C SER A 998 -11.70 6.38 6.80
N ASP A 999 -12.05 5.47 7.71
CA ASP A 999 -11.34 5.31 8.99
C ASP A 999 -9.90 4.79 8.84
N ALA A 1000 -9.54 4.21 7.70
CA ALA A 1000 -8.24 3.59 7.44
C ALA A 1000 -7.48 4.17 6.23
N HIS A 1001 -8.10 5.05 5.44
CA HIS A 1001 -7.51 5.64 4.23
C HIS A 1001 -7.68 7.15 4.18
N ALA A 1002 -6.60 7.83 3.77
CA ALA A 1002 -6.59 9.28 3.54
C ALA A 1002 -6.51 9.61 2.04
N GLY A 1003 -7.05 10.76 1.63
CA GLY A 1003 -6.93 11.25 0.25
C GLY A 1003 -5.49 11.57 -0.12
N VAL A 1004 -4.97 10.92 -1.16
CA VAL A 1004 -3.59 11.06 -1.63
C VAL A 1004 -3.54 11.28 -3.14
N GLU A 1005 -3.11 12.47 -3.55
CA GLU A 1005 -3.06 12.85 -4.96
C GLU A 1005 -1.67 12.65 -5.54
N LEU A 1006 -1.54 11.93 -6.66
CA LEU A 1006 -0.26 11.67 -7.32
C LEU A 1006 0.22 12.94 -8.04
N VAL A 1007 1.28 13.57 -7.53
CA VAL A 1007 1.79 14.86 -8.06
C VAL A 1007 3.06 14.72 -8.91
N ALA A 1008 3.70 13.55 -8.89
CA ALA A 1008 4.81 13.20 -9.75
C ALA A 1008 4.96 11.69 -9.92
N ASP A 1009 5.24 11.25 -11.14
CA ASP A 1009 5.59 9.87 -11.49
C ASP A 1009 6.69 9.81 -12.54
N TRP A 1010 7.86 9.30 -12.16
CA TRP A 1010 9.00 9.11 -13.05
C TRP A 1010 9.44 7.66 -13.03
N SER A 1011 9.32 7.01 -14.19
CA SER A 1011 9.80 5.64 -14.42
C SER A 1011 10.90 5.67 -15.48
N ALA A 1012 12.05 5.09 -15.18
CA ALA A 1012 13.26 5.15 -16.00
C ALA A 1012 13.09 4.43 -17.35
N ASP A 1013 12.21 3.43 -17.41
CA ASP A 1013 11.84 2.71 -18.64
C ASP A 1013 11.17 3.59 -19.71
N ARG A 1014 10.66 4.77 -19.32
CA ARG A 1014 10.12 5.79 -20.22
C ARG A 1014 11.14 6.85 -20.64
N GLY A 1015 12.35 6.80 -20.10
CA GLY A 1015 13.36 7.81 -20.36
C GLY A 1015 13.84 7.81 -21.81
N VAL A 1016 14.03 8.99 -22.39
CA VAL A 1016 14.55 9.17 -23.75
C VAL A 1016 15.69 10.18 -23.71
N GLY A 1017 16.89 9.71 -24.08
CA GLY A 1017 18.11 10.52 -23.90
C GLY A 1017 18.29 10.87 -22.43
N ASP A 1018 18.42 12.17 -22.15
CA ASP A 1018 18.72 12.69 -20.80
C ASP A 1018 17.47 13.16 -20.05
N VAL A 1019 16.27 12.74 -20.45
CA VAL A 1019 15.01 13.22 -19.86
C VAL A 1019 14.05 12.06 -19.57
N ILE A 1020 13.44 12.10 -18.38
CA ILE A 1020 12.34 11.23 -17.97
C ILE A 1020 11.11 12.10 -17.73
N ALA A 1021 10.12 11.99 -18.61
CA ALA A 1021 8.89 12.77 -18.53
C ALA A 1021 7.89 12.14 -17.56
N ASP A 1022 7.19 12.97 -16.80
CA ASP A 1022 5.98 12.57 -16.10
C ASP A 1022 4.77 12.69 -17.03
N THR A 1023 4.28 11.54 -17.46
CA THR A 1023 3.09 11.43 -18.32
C THR A 1023 1.85 10.96 -17.57
N THR A 1024 1.92 10.82 -16.23
CA THR A 1024 0.90 10.12 -15.43
C THR A 1024 0.13 11.05 -14.54
N SER A 1025 0.83 11.91 -13.80
CA SER A 1025 0.24 12.69 -12.73
C SER A 1025 -0.65 13.83 -13.24
N GLY A 1026 -0.51 14.20 -14.53
CA GLY A 1026 -1.11 15.42 -15.08
C GLY A 1026 -0.38 16.72 -14.69
N TYR A 1027 0.75 16.65 -13.98
CA TYR A 1027 1.59 17.81 -13.63
C TYR A 1027 2.74 18.06 -14.60
N ALA A 1028 3.04 17.10 -15.49
CA ALA A 1028 4.01 17.22 -16.59
C ALA A 1028 5.42 17.67 -16.15
N ARG A 1029 5.87 17.23 -14.96
CA ARG A 1029 7.22 17.53 -14.45
C ARG A 1029 8.22 16.57 -15.07
N SER A 1030 9.33 17.06 -15.65
CA SER A 1030 10.36 16.17 -16.22
C SER A 1030 11.59 16.14 -15.34
N LEU A 1031 12.17 14.95 -15.13
CA LEU A 1031 13.50 14.79 -14.55
C LEU A 1031 14.55 14.86 -15.66
N ALA A 1032 15.54 15.74 -15.50
CA ALA A 1032 16.69 15.84 -16.38
C ALA A 1032 17.90 15.13 -15.77
N LEU A 1033 18.54 14.25 -16.53
CA LEU A 1033 19.79 13.58 -16.17
C LEU A 1033 20.97 14.55 -16.30
N VAL A 1034 21.88 14.51 -15.32
CA VAL A 1034 23.07 15.36 -15.24
C VAL A 1034 24.25 14.57 -14.66
N GLY A 1035 25.46 15.08 -14.84
CA GLY A 1035 26.67 14.52 -14.22
C GLY A 1035 27.26 13.29 -14.93
N GLY A 1036 26.57 12.72 -15.94
CA GLY A 1036 26.96 11.44 -16.55
C GLY A 1036 25.95 10.33 -16.32
N ALA A 1037 24.89 10.61 -15.53
CA ALA A 1037 23.77 9.71 -15.32
C ALA A 1037 23.20 9.23 -16.66
N SER A 1038 22.93 7.94 -16.75
CA SER A 1038 22.47 7.29 -17.98
C SER A 1038 21.29 6.35 -17.71
N LEU A 1039 20.63 5.89 -18.77
CA LEU A 1039 19.56 4.92 -18.71
C LEU A 1039 20.06 3.58 -19.24
N ASP A 1040 19.82 2.49 -18.51
CA ASP A 1040 20.06 1.12 -18.98
C ASP A 1040 18.81 0.44 -19.56
N GLY A 1041 17.72 1.22 -19.71
CA GLY A 1041 16.44 0.78 -20.23
C GLY A 1041 15.39 0.54 -19.13
N GLU A 1042 15.81 0.31 -17.89
CA GLU A 1042 14.89 0.07 -16.75
C GLU A 1042 15.24 0.91 -15.52
N SER A 1043 16.42 1.53 -15.51
CA SER A 1043 16.92 2.30 -14.38
C SER A 1043 17.77 3.49 -14.80
N ILE A 1044 17.77 4.51 -13.95
CA ILE A 1044 18.78 5.57 -13.92
C ILE A 1044 20.03 4.96 -13.27
N VAL A 1045 21.12 4.86 -14.01
CA VAL A 1045 22.42 4.39 -13.53
C VAL A 1045 23.20 5.56 -12.97
N LEU A 1046 23.67 5.42 -11.73
CA LEU A 1046 24.38 6.45 -10.98
C LEU A 1046 25.71 5.90 -10.45
N ASP A 1047 26.80 6.62 -10.69
CA ASP A 1047 28.15 6.18 -10.37
C ASP A 1047 28.66 6.53 -8.96
N GLY A 1048 27.94 7.39 -8.25
CA GLY A 1048 28.33 7.87 -6.93
C GLY A 1048 29.47 8.91 -6.95
N VAL A 1049 29.66 9.62 -8.06
CA VAL A 1049 30.64 10.71 -8.24
C VAL A 1049 29.95 12.07 -8.43
N ASP A 1050 29.17 12.25 -9.50
CA ASP A 1050 28.42 13.48 -9.78
C ASP A 1050 27.07 13.29 -10.50
N ASP A 1051 26.74 12.04 -10.85
CA ASP A 1051 25.50 11.63 -11.47
C ASP A 1051 24.24 12.00 -10.67
N ALA A 1052 23.23 12.53 -11.35
CA ALA A 1052 21.92 12.80 -10.75
C ALA A 1052 20.81 12.95 -11.80
N ALA A 1053 19.56 12.92 -11.32
CA ALA A 1053 18.41 13.44 -12.05
C ALA A 1053 17.75 14.58 -11.26
N THR A 1054 17.31 15.65 -11.91
CA THR A 1054 16.76 16.83 -11.22
C THR A 1054 15.54 17.44 -11.91
N THR A 1055 14.65 18.03 -11.12
CA THR A 1055 13.58 18.92 -11.57
C THR A 1055 13.48 20.13 -10.64
N ALA A 1056 12.96 21.25 -11.14
CA ALA A 1056 12.64 22.40 -10.29
C ALA A 1056 11.62 22.00 -9.21
N GLY A 1057 11.95 22.30 -7.96
CA GLY A 1057 11.10 22.05 -6.80
C GLY A 1057 10.52 23.34 -6.19
N PRO A 1058 9.71 23.22 -5.12
CA PRO A 1058 9.31 21.96 -4.52
C PRO A 1058 8.22 21.23 -5.31
N VAL A 1059 8.18 19.89 -5.17
CA VAL A 1059 7.20 19.01 -5.83
C VAL A 1059 5.95 18.80 -4.96
N VAL A 1060 6.13 18.84 -3.64
CA VAL A 1060 5.09 18.75 -2.60
C VAL A 1060 5.23 19.92 -1.63
N ASP A 1061 4.19 20.24 -0.87
CA ASP A 1061 4.29 21.22 0.22
C ASP A 1061 4.99 20.58 1.43
N ASP A 1062 6.25 20.96 1.70
CA ASP A 1062 7.05 20.39 2.79
C ASP A 1062 6.49 20.67 4.19
N THR A 1063 5.53 21.59 4.32
CA THR A 1063 4.82 21.87 5.57
C THR A 1063 3.49 21.13 5.68
N GLY A 1064 3.06 20.49 4.60
CA GLY A 1064 1.89 19.63 4.53
C GLY A 1064 2.25 18.15 4.66
N SER A 1065 1.20 17.33 4.70
CA SER A 1065 1.33 15.88 4.68
C SER A 1065 1.62 15.40 3.27
N PHE A 1066 2.57 14.48 3.08
CA PHE A 1066 2.92 13.91 1.79
C PHE A 1066 3.50 12.49 1.92
N THR A 1067 3.49 11.77 0.82
CA THR A 1067 4.09 10.44 0.70
C THR A 1067 5.03 10.41 -0.50
N VAL A 1068 6.18 9.77 -0.36
CA VAL A 1068 7.17 9.60 -1.45
C VAL A 1068 7.60 8.15 -1.50
N THR A 1069 7.77 7.61 -2.71
CA THR A 1069 8.32 6.26 -2.90
C THR A 1069 9.43 6.26 -3.95
N VAL A 1070 10.34 5.31 -3.82
CA VAL A 1070 11.41 5.03 -4.78
C VAL A 1070 11.68 3.54 -4.88
N LEU A 1071 11.94 3.05 -6.09
CA LEU A 1071 12.54 1.72 -6.32
C LEU A 1071 14.02 1.90 -6.61
N VAL A 1072 14.87 1.45 -5.68
CA VAL A 1072 16.32 1.70 -5.70
C VAL A 1072 17.11 0.43 -5.41
N SER A 1073 18.29 0.30 -6.02
CA SER A 1073 19.31 -0.67 -5.63
C SER A 1073 20.66 0.03 -5.43
N LEU A 1074 21.48 -0.53 -4.54
CA LEU A 1074 22.83 -0.07 -4.27
C LEU A 1074 23.84 -0.93 -5.03
N ASP A 1075 24.89 -0.30 -5.55
CA ASP A 1075 26.00 -0.99 -6.19
C ASP A 1075 27.05 -1.37 -5.12
N SER A 1076 27.12 -2.65 -4.76
CA SER A 1076 28.03 -3.12 -3.70
C SER A 1076 29.49 -2.88 -4.04
N THR A 1077 29.87 -3.04 -5.31
CA THR A 1077 31.26 -2.90 -5.77
C THR A 1077 31.72 -1.45 -5.67
N LYS A 1078 30.89 -0.50 -6.11
CA LYS A 1078 31.21 0.94 -5.98
C LYS A 1078 31.20 1.38 -4.53
N LEU A 1079 30.31 0.84 -3.69
CA LEU A 1079 30.27 1.14 -2.25
C LEU A 1079 31.52 0.63 -1.52
N LEU A 1080 32.07 -0.52 -1.91
CA LEU A 1080 33.31 -1.03 -1.32
C LEU A 1080 34.49 -0.06 -1.49
N SER A 1081 34.48 0.79 -2.51
CA SER A 1081 35.51 1.83 -2.71
C SER A 1081 35.37 3.02 -1.75
N LYS A 1082 34.22 3.19 -1.10
CA LYS A 1082 33.94 4.32 -0.18
C LYS A 1082 34.41 4.01 1.24
N GLU A 1083 34.60 5.05 2.07
CA GLU A 1083 34.99 4.89 3.48
C GLU A 1083 33.77 4.63 4.38
N VAL A 1084 33.96 3.91 5.50
CA VAL A 1084 32.92 3.73 6.52
C VAL A 1084 32.46 5.11 7.03
N GLY A 1085 31.15 5.31 7.16
CA GLY A 1085 30.53 6.61 7.40
C GLY A 1085 30.09 7.35 6.13
N TYR A 1086 30.34 6.79 4.94
CA TYR A 1086 29.83 7.33 3.69
C TYR A 1086 28.30 7.40 3.69
N THR A 1087 27.77 8.54 3.26
CA THR A 1087 26.34 8.81 3.14
C THR A 1087 25.99 9.22 1.72
N ALA A 1088 24.96 8.60 1.16
CA ALA A 1088 24.44 8.89 -0.16
C ALA A 1088 22.97 9.29 -0.08
N GLN A 1089 22.56 10.34 -0.78
CA GLN A 1089 21.14 10.69 -0.94
C GLN A 1089 20.58 9.96 -2.16
N VAL A 1090 19.53 9.17 -1.93
CA VAL A 1090 18.78 8.52 -3.02
C VAL A 1090 17.92 9.55 -3.74
N LEU A 1091 17.13 10.31 -2.99
CA LEU A 1091 16.40 11.47 -3.48
C LEU A 1091 16.07 12.44 -2.35
N GLY A 1092 15.72 13.67 -2.69
CA GLY A 1092 15.25 14.64 -1.70
C GLY A 1092 14.91 16.01 -2.27
N GLN A 1093 14.22 16.79 -1.45
CA GLN A 1093 13.89 18.18 -1.74
C GLN A 1093 14.94 19.10 -1.13
N ARG A 1094 15.57 19.96 -1.94
CA ARG A 1094 16.64 20.85 -1.47
C ARG A 1094 16.12 22.06 -0.68
N THR A 1095 16.87 22.44 0.35
CA THR A 1095 16.83 23.77 1.02
C THR A 1095 18.10 24.56 0.70
N ALA A 1096 18.14 25.84 1.09
CA ALA A 1096 19.34 26.67 0.94
C ALA A 1096 20.58 26.07 1.65
N ASP A 1097 20.39 25.35 2.76
CA ASP A 1097 21.44 24.81 3.64
C ASP A 1097 21.60 23.27 3.58
N GLY A 1098 20.74 22.56 2.84
CA GLY A 1098 20.75 21.11 2.84
C GLY A 1098 19.54 20.49 2.11
N SER A 1099 18.91 19.50 2.74
CA SER A 1099 17.63 18.94 2.28
C SER A 1099 16.52 19.25 3.27
N ALA A 1100 15.32 19.53 2.78
CA ALA A 1100 14.10 19.59 3.58
C ALA A 1100 13.83 18.21 4.19
N TRP A 1101 13.90 17.19 3.32
CA TRP A 1101 13.77 15.76 3.59
C TRP A 1101 14.43 14.98 2.45
N GLY A 1102 14.65 13.69 2.64
CA GLY A 1102 15.14 12.78 1.60
C GLY A 1102 15.26 11.34 2.09
N PHE A 1103 15.46 10.44 1.13
CA PHE A 1103 15.94 9.09 1.38
C PHE A 1103 17.46 9.05 1.31
N TRP A 1104 18.08 8.31 2.22
CA TRP A 1104 19.53 8.21 2.32
C TRP A 1104 19.96 6.78 2.58
N TYR A 1105 21.16 6.45 2.14
CA TYR A 1105 21.93 5.30 2.59
C TYR A 1105 23.10 5.78 3.45
N GLU A 1106 23.31 5.12 4.59
CA GLU A 1106 24.45 5.35 5.48
C GLU A 1106 25.23 4.04 5.66
N MET A 1107 26.47 4.00 5.17
CA MET A 1107 27.35 2.85 5.36
C MET A 1107 27.98 2.91 6.74
N THR A 1108 27.70 1.91 7.57
CA THR A 1108 28.16 1.83 8.95
C THR A 1108 29.32 0.87 9.16
N ASP A 1109 29.51 -0.11 8.27
CA ASP A 1109 30.57 -1.11 8.41
C ASP A 1109 30.96 -1.76 7.07
N LYS A 1110 32.04 -2.56 7.08
CA LYS A 1110 32.40 -3.53 6.05
C LYS A 1110 32.75 -4.85 6.72
N VAL A 1111 32.01 -5.90 6.40
CA VAL A 1111 32.21 -7.22 7.01
C VAL A 1111 32.74 -8.21 6.00
N THR A 1112 33.55 -9.16 6.45
CA THR A 1112 33.98 -10.29 5.63
C THR A 1112 32.99 -11.43 5.81
N VAL A 1113 32.43 -11.91 4.69
CA VAL A 1113 31.59 -13.10 4.60
C VAL A 1113 32.35 -14.17 3.81
N PHE A 1114 32.09 -15.44 4.09
CA PHE A 1114 32.68 -16.53 3.32
C PHE A 1114 31.75 -16.87 2.15
N ASP A 1115 32.26 -16.73 0.92
CA ASP A 1115 31.61 -17.16 -0.31
C ASP A 1115 31.96 -18.63 -0.52
N GLN A 1116 31.02 -19.53 -0.23
CA GLN A 1116 31.26 -20.98 -0.29
C GLN A 1116 31.38 -21.50 -1.72
N GLU A 1117 30.74 -20.83 -2.67
CA GLU A 1117 30.78 -21.21 -4.09
C GLU A 1117 32.15 -20.88 -4.69
N ALA A 1118 32.69 -19.70 -4.36
CA ALA A 1118 34.06 -19.33 -4.72
C ALA A 1118 35.12 -20.00 -3.83
N GLY A 1119 34.73 -20.47 -2.63
CA GLY A 1119 35.65 -20.96 -1.61
C GLY A 1119 36.55 -19.86 -1.01
N GLU A 1120 36.11 -18.59 -1.07
CA GLU A 1120 36.93 -17.41 -0.73
C GLU A 1120 36.21 -16.48 0.26
N GLU A 1121 37.00 -15.70 1.02
CA GLU A 1121 36.47 -14.62 1.85
C GLU A 1121 36.17 -13.36 1.01
N LYS A 1122 34.94 -12.87 1.06
CA LYS A 1122 34.48 -11.67 0.36
C LYS A 1122 34.09 -10.59 1.37
N THR A 1123 34.63 -9.38 1.22
CA THR A 1123 34.19 -8.23 2.02
C THR A 1123 32.95 -7.59 1.39
N VAL A 1124 31.92 -7.32 2.19
CA VAL A 1124 30.68 -6.66 1.77
C VAL A 1124 30.38 -5.42 2.62
N PRO A 1125 29.90 -4.32 2.02
CA PRO A 1125 29.43 -3.16 2.78
C PRO A 1125 28.20 -3.50 3.63
N GLN A 1126 28.08 -2.85 4.78
CA GLN A 1126 26.84 -2.85 5.58
C GLN A 1126 26.43 -1.42 5.93
N GLY A 1127 25.13 -1.19 5.95
CA GLY A 1127 24.56 0.12 6.22
C GLY A 1127 23.05 0.08 6.29
N PHE A 1128 22.45 1.23 6.59
CA PHE A 1128 21.02 1.37 6.82
C PHE A 1128 20.40 2.40 5.88
N TRP A 1129 19.14 2.17 5.53
CA TRP A 1129 18.32 3.17 4.90
C TRP A 1129 17.86 4.21 5.93
N ARG A 1130 17.76 5.47 5.52
CA ARG A 1130 17.21 6.56 6.33
C ARG A 1130 16.16 7.33 5.54
N PHE A 1131 15.08 7.73 6.19
CA PHE A 1131 14.14 8.73 5.66
C PHE A 1131 14.03 9.91 6.61
N GLY A 1132 14.33 11.11 6.12
CA GLY A 1132 14.31 12.34 6.90
C GLY A 1132 15.40 13.31 6.44
N ARG A 1133 15.99 14.05 7.38
CA ARG A 1133 16.95 15.12 7.08
C ARG A 1133 18.34 14.81 7.65
N LEU A 1134 19.37 14.95 6.81
CA LEU A 1134 20.75 15.15 7.28
C LEU A 1134 20.94 16.63 7.66
N ASN A 1135 21.22 16.88 8.93
CA ASN A 1135 21.34 18.24 9.45
C ASN A 1135 22.74 18.83 9.21
N ALA A 1136 22.87 20.14 9.36
CA ALA A 1136 24.13 20.86 9.18
C ALA A 1136 25.24 20.43 10.16
N ASP A 1137 24.87 19.79 11.28
CA ASP A 1137 25.80 19.19 12.25
C ASP A 1137 26.28 17.78 11.86
N GLY A 1138 25.84 17.27 10.71
CA GLY A 1138 26.17 15.93 10.21
C GLY A 1138 25.32 14.80 10.81
N LYS A 1139 24.30 15.11 11.63
CA LYS A 1139 23.43 14.10 12.25
C LYS A 1139 22.08 13.99 11.54
N PHE A 1140 21.51 12.79 11.57
CA PHE A 1140 20.18 12.55 11.02
C PHE A 1140 19.05 12.89 12.01
N SER A 1141 18.06 13.61 11.52
CA SER A 1141 16.68 13.61 12.04
C SER A 1141 15.84 12.76 11.10
N ALA A 1142 15.93 11.43 11.28
CA ALA A 1142 15.40 10.45 10.34
C ALA A 1142 14.98 9.15 11.02
N VAL A 1143 14.02 8.46 10.41
CA VAL A 1143 13.74 7.04 10.69
C VAL A 1143 14.80 6.19 10.00
N ALA A 1144 15.23 5.11 10.65
CA ALA A 1144 16.18 4.14 10.09
C ALA A 1144 15.45 2.86 9.70
N SER A 1145 15.96 2.13 8.70
CA SER A 1145 15.58 0.71 8.55
C SER A 1145 16.00 -0.09 9.79
N GLU A 1146 15.20 -1.08 10.17
CA GLU A 1146 15.51 -1.94 11.32
C GLU A 1146 16.64 -2.93 11.01
N ASN A 1147 16.76 -3.30 9.73
CA ASN A 1147 17.77 -4.21 9.21
C ASN A 1147 18.72 -3.48 8.25
N ASN A 1148 19.88 -4.08 8.02
CA ASN A 1148 20.83 -3.62 7.02
C ASN A 1148 20.16 -3.53 5.64
N ALA A 1149 20.51 -2.52 4.85
CA ALA A 1149 20.15 -2.43 3.46
C ALA A 1149 20.66 -3.66 2.70
N LEU A 1150 19.82 -4.22 1.84
CA LEU A 1150 20.27 -5.23 0.88
C LEU A 1150 20.98 -4.51 -0.26
N LEU A 1151 22.11 -5.06 -0.71
CA LEU A 1151 22.85 -4.55 -1.86
C LEU A 1151 22.48 -5.35 -3.11
N ASP A 1152 22.67 -4.74 -4.29
CA ASP A 1152 22.47 -5.36 -5.61
C ASP A 1152 21.04 -5.92 -5.88
N GLY A 1153 20.09 -5.64 -4.99
CA GLY A 1153 18.66 -5.96 -5.14
C GLY A 1153 17.81 -4.69 -5.04
N MET A 1154 16.76 -4.62 -5.87
CA MET A 1154 15.82 -3.50 -5.83
C MET A 1154 14.95 -3.56 -4.58
N VAL A 1155 14.91 -2.47 -3.83
CA VAL A 1155 14.03 -2.26 -2.68
C VAL A 1155 13.10 -1.09 -2.94
N ARG A 1156 11.81 -1.31 -2.67
CA ARG A 1156 10.81 -0.24 -2.63
C ARG A 1156 10.90 0.45 -1.27
N MET A 1157 11.20 1.74 -1.26
CA MET A 1157 11.22 2.55 -0.04
C MET A 1157 10.11 3.58 -0.11
N THR A 1158 9.24 3.61 0.91
CA THR A 1158 8.17 4.60 1.01
C THR A 1158 8.29 5.41 2.30
N GLY A 1159 8.24 6.73 2.19
CA GLY A 1159 8.41 7.68 3.25
C GLY A 1159 7.13 8.48 3.39
N VAL A 1160 6.59 8.51 4.60
CA VAL A 1160 5.34 9.22 4.90
C VAL A 1160 5.66 10.36 5.86
N VAL A 1161 5.30 11.59 5.50
CA VAL A 1161 5.36 12.76 6.37
C VAL A 1161 3.93 13.14 6.73
N ASN A 1162 3.61 13.05 8.02
CA ASN A 1162 2.32 13.48 8.56
C ASN A 1162 2.51 14.79 9.34
N ALA A 1163 2.09 15.89 8.73
CA ALA A 1163 2.24 17.23 9.31
C ALA A 1163 1.35 17.44 10.54
N GLN A 1164 0.16 16.81 10.58
CA GLN A 1164 -0.78 16.95 11.70
C GLN A 1164 -0.28 16.26 12.96
N ASP A 1165 0.41 15.11 12.81
CA ASP A 1165 1.06 14.41 13.91
C ASP A 1165 2.48 14.96 14.18
N GLY A 1166 3.05 15.73 13.24
CA GLY A 1166 4.44 16.18 13.29
C GLY A 1166 5.44 15.02 13.23
N THR A 1167 5.13 13.98 12.44
CA THR A 1167 5.94 12.74 12.38
C THR A 1167 6.32 12.32 10.98
N ILE A 1168 7.35 11.48 10.90
CA ILE A 1168 7.75 10.74 9.69
C ILE A 1168 7.79 9.24 9.95
N GLY A 1169 7.52 8.45 8.91
CA GLY A 1169 7.65 7.00 8.90
C GLY A 1169 8.39 6.50 7.67
N LEU A 1170 9.03 5.33 7.78
CA LEU A 1170 9.71 4.62 6.69
C LEU A 1170 9.08 3.24 6.52
N TYR A 1171 8.81 2.88 5.28
CA TYR A 1171 8.36 1.56 4.87
C TYR A 1171 9.35 0.98 3.86
N LEU A 1172 9.67 -0.31 4.01
CA LEU A 1172 10.36 -1.11 2.99
C LEU A 1172 9.33 -2.09 2.42
N GLY A 1173 9.02 -1.99 1.13
CA GLY A 1173 7.75 -2.47 0.59
C GLY A 1173 6.59 -1.84 1.35
N ALA A 1174 5.72 -2.68 1.92
CA ALA A 1174 4.65 -2.24 2.83
C ALA A 1174 4.98 -2.40 4.33
N VAL A 1175 6.20 -2.85 4.67
CA VAL A 1175 6.60 -3.13 6.05
C VAL A 1175 7.11 -1.86 6.71
N SER A 1176 6.38 -1.37 7.73
CA SER A 1176 6.83 -0.25 8.56
C SER A 1176 8.14 -0.61 9.27
N ASN A 1177 9.12 0.27 9.19
CA ASN A 1177 10.42 0.11 9.83
C ASN A 1177 10.58 1.15 10.96
N GLY A 1178 10.67 0.68 12.20
CA GLY A 1178 10.74 1.52 13.39
C GLY A 1178 9.42 2.24 13.72
N ASP A 1179 9.41 2.88 14.88
CA ASP A 1179 8.32 3.78 15.29
C ASP A 1179 8.41 5.11 14.52
N ARG A 1180 7.25 5.70 14.22
CA ARG A 1180 7.17 7.07 13.69
C ARG A 1180 7.98 8.02 14.57
N GLN A 1181 8.82 8.84 13.94
CA GLN A 1181 9.70 9.78 14.66
C GLN A 1181 9.16 11.19 14.53
N ALA A 1182 9.27 11.99 15.59
CA ALA A 1182 8.95 13.41 15.54
C ALA A 1182 9.86 14.11 14.50
N PHE A 1183 9.27 15.00 13.70
CA PHE A 1183 9.94 15.65 12.60
C PHE A 1183 9.49 17.10 12.43
N THR A 1184 10.48 18.00 12.36
CA THR A 1184 10.23 19.42 12.14
C THR A 1184 10.45 19.76 10.68
N ALA A 1185 9.36 20.11 9.99
CA ALA A 1185 9.40 20.51 8.58
C ALA A 1185 10.32 21.72 8.34
N LYS A 1186 11.05 21.69 7.22
CA LYS A 1186 11.74 22.85 6.63
C LYS A 1186 11.23 23.05 5.21
N ILE A 1187 10.91 24.29 4.86
CA ILE A 1187 10.42 24.66 3.53
C ILE A 1187 11.57 24.53 2.52
N GLY A 1188 11.39 23.69 1.51
CA GLY A 1188 12.26 23.52 0.35
C GLY A 1188 12.22 24.76 -0.55
N THR A 1189 13.37 25.11 -1.11
CA THR A 1189 13.56 26.35 -1.89
C THR A 1189 14.35 26.14 -3.18
N GLY A 1190 14.62 24.89 -3.56
CA GLY A 1190 15.45 24.56 -4.72
C GLY A 1190 14.99 23.29 -5.42
N ASP A 1191 15.90 22.68 -6.16
CA ASP A 1191 15.59 21.50 -6.97
C ASP A 1191 15.23 20.29 -6.11
N PHE A 1192 14.31 19.48 -6.65
CA PHE A 1192 14.20 18.09 -6.27
C PHE A 1192 15.28 17.31 -7.01
N ALA A 1193 16.01 16.46 -6.30
CA ALA A 1193 17.14 15.71 -6.85
C ALA A 1193 17.02 14.23 -6.52
N VAL A 1194 17.42 13.40 -7.48
CA VAL A 1194 17.66 11.96 -7.35
C VAL A 1194 19.16 11.73 -7.55
N GLY A 1195 19.79 10.96 -6.68
CA GLY A 1195 21.19 10.54 -6.79
C GLY A 1195 22.23 11.50 -6.21
N LYS A 1196 21.83 12.66 -5.66
CA LYS A 1196 22.75 13.61 -5.00
C LYS A 1196 22.06 14.39 -3.89
N GLY A 1197 22.83 14.81 -2.90
CA GLY A 1197 22.34 15.61 -1.78
C GLY A 1197 23.13 16.89 -1.53
N PHE A 1198 22.42 17.95 -1.16
CA PHE A 1198 23.04 19.24 -0.87
C PHE A 1198 23.49 19.29 0.60
N SER A 1199 24.73 19.71 0.86
CA SER A 1199 25.25 19.93 2.21
C SER A 1199 26.44 20.89 2.21
N GLY A 1200 26.43 21.86 3.14
CA GLY A 1200 27.50 22.84 3.27
C GLY A 1200 27.72 23.68 2.01
N ASN A 1201 26.63 24.14 1.38
CA ASN A 1201 26.60 24.95 0.16
C ASN A 1201 27.16 24.27 -1.12
N ALA A 1202 27.29 22.94 -1.14
CA ALA A 1202 27.70 22.20 -2.33
C ALA A 1202 26.89 20.90 -2.50
N TRP A 1203 26.82 20.40 -3.74
CA TRP A 1203 26.34 19.05 -4.03
C TRP A 1203 27.37 18.02 -3.59
N LYS A 1204 26.91 17.01 -2.84
CA LYS A 1204 27.66 15.93 -2.22
C LYS A 1204 26.77 14.68 -2.18
N HIS A 1205 27.18 13.65 -1.44
CA HIS A 1205 26.34 12.49 -1.12
C HIS A 1205 25.77 11.79 -2.35
N TYR A 1206 26.60 11.60 -3.37
CA TYR A 1206 26.19 10.99 -4.63
C TYR A 1206 25.85 9.50 -4.44
N LEU A 1207 24.83 8.99 -5.11
CA LEU A 1207 24.41 7.59 -4.97
C LEU A 1207 25.18 6.69 -5.93
N PRO A 1208 25.94 5.70 -5.45
CA PRO A 1208 26.37 4.57 -6.28
C PRO A 1208 25.25 3.52 -6.35
N GLY A 1209 24.50 3.48 -7.46
CA GLY A 1209 23.36 2.57 -7.56
C GLY A 1209 22.49 2.80 -8.78
N ARG A 1210 21.27 2.27 -8.70
CA ARG A 1210 20.24 2.38 -9.75
C ARG A 1210 18.91 2.81 -9.15
N VAL A 1211 18.20 3.68 -9.85
CA VAL A 1211 16.83 4.10 -9.50
C VAL A 1211 15.90 3.79 -10.67
N ALA A 1212 14.95 2.88 -10.48
CA ALA A 1212 14.02 2.48 -11.51
C ALA A 1212 12.78 3.40 -11.58
N GLU A 1213 12.30 3.85 -10.42
CA GLU A 1213 11.01 4.52 -10.32
C GLU A 1213 10.97 5.48 -9.12
N VAL A 1214 10.32 6.63 -9.28
CA VAL A 1214 10.07 7.63 -8.23
C VAL A 1214 8.63 8.15 -8.37
N ARG A 1215 7.83 8.06 -7.30
CA ARG A 1215 6.49 8.65 -7.23
C ARG A 1215 6.32 9.50 -5.97
N LEU A 1216 5.52 10.58 -6.07
CA LEU A 1216 5.20 11.46 -4.96
C LEU A 1216 3.70 11.75 -4.93
N TRP A 1217 3.13 11.73 -3.73
CA TRP A 1217 1.75 12.07 -3.46
C TRP A 1217 1.64 13.24 -2.48
N ALA A 1218 0.73 14.16 -2.75
CA ALA A 1218 0.23 15.10 -1.74
C ALA A 1218 -0.74 14.34 -0.82
N GLY A 1219 -0.47 14.32 0.48
CA GLY A 1219 -1.20 13.54 1.49
C GLY A 1219 -0.36 12.43 2.14
N ALA A 1220 -0.62 12.16 3.41
CA ALA A 1220 0.04 11.10 4.17
C ALA A 1220 -0.80 9.83 4.09
N MET A 1221 -0.26 8.75 3.51
CA MET A 1221 -0.93 7.45 3.57
C MET A 1221 -1.07 7.00 5.02
N ALA A 1222 -2.25 6.51 5.37
CA ALA A 1222 -2.66 6.26 6.75
C ALA A 1222 -1.85 5.15 7.45
N GLY A 1223 -1.48 4.12 6.70
CA GLY A 1223 -0.74 2.95 7.21
C GLY A 1223 -0.31 1.98 6.11
N SER A 1224 0.22 0.82 6.52
CA SER A 1224 0.75 -0.20 5.61
C SER A 1224 -0.25 -0.68 4.56
N GLU A 1225 -1.53 -0.79 4.91
CA GLU A 1225 -2.58 -1.24 3.99
C GLU A 1225 -2.74 -0.27 2.82
N GLN A 1226 -2.91 1.02 3.11
CA GLN A 1226 -2.99 2.04 2.06
C GLN A 1226 -1.67 2.15 1.26
N VAL A 1227 -0.50 2.06 1.92
CA VAL A 1227 0.80 2.05 1.23
C VAL A 1227 0.88 0.93 0.20
N GLU A 1228 0.48 -0.29 0.58
CA GLU A 1228 0.43 -1.43 -0.34
C GLU A 1228 -0.54 -1.20 -1.50
N GLU A 1229 -1.74 -0.75 -1.20
CA GLU A 1229 -2.81 -0.57 -2.18
C GLU A 1229 -2.46 0.51 -3.21
N THR A 1230 -1.94 1.66 -2.75
CA THR A 1230 -1.63 2.81 -3.61
C THR A 1230 -0.27 2.71 -4.29
N VAL A 1231 0.78 2.25 -3.59
CA VAL A 1231 2.15 2.17 -4.15
C VAL A 1231 2.30 0.90 -4.99
N GLY A 1232 1.95 -0.26 -4.44
CA GLY A 1232 2.24 -1.57 -5.03
C GLY A 1232 3.75 -1.90 -5.11
N ASP A 1233 4.06 -3.16 -5.46
CA ASP A 1233 5.43 -3.65 -5.71
C ASP A 1233 5.58 -4.30 -7.08
#